data_AF-A0A2D5GSP4-F1
#
_entry.id   AF-A0A2D5GSP4-F1
#
_cell.length_a   1.000
_cell.length_b   1.000
_cell.length_c   1.000
_cell.angle_alpha   90.00
_cell.angle_beta   90.00
_cell.angle_gamma   90.00
#
_symmetry.space_group_name_H-M   'P 1'
#
loop_
_entity.id
_entity.type
_entity.pdbx_description
1 polymer ?
#
loop_
_entity_poly.entity_id
_entity_poly.type
_entity_poly.pdbx_seq_one_letter_code
_entity_poly.pdbx_strand_id
1 'polypeptide(L)'
;MSDSAPRRVKQSVQKPAKAEKSSPAKPRKRSSREIQKLTPHKIMQAFEGTIEPVTPTLMYRLCALLVSFVMVLLPLIYIAMIGGVIWGVYFHAVHSLSMFEAGSSSSSTRNRGKGMILLLLVYLTPIIVGVILIIFMLKPLFSRPSHSSAFRALKREKEPLLFMFVDQVCDAVGAPQPVQINLDIQVNASAGFRRGWLSMLGNDLVLTIGMPLVAGLSLRQFSGVLAHEFGHFSQGVGMRLSFIIRSINMWFMRVVYERDAWDERLEYLSQSIDIRVSWVLYLARLFVWLTRKILWLLMMVGHLVSGFLMRQMEFDADRYEARLAGSRCFTATSKRLALLGVANQGALSDLGQFYAEGRLVDNFPALININLNKLPEEVKQAVNKHIKEEQTGWFDTHPATLERIANIQDEDPEGIFQLKSPATVLFSDFSREAKFVTRDFYYGVFGKKIPREDLHSVDELQVRLEAENESHKAVQRFYQGAIYPNRPLLFSESAIHTPDDAKQCAQELKSSREKQLKYRVKYKSFIDEFREFESKSMSVTMAEVAVRARLKLDIDDPFFKSLKNYDKVINAKHGIERKKSETRGELEKYETLVVNRLERGLQLFHVPKVQAQIADAALWERDLPDLLLALQATNSQISRLWELHMNSVALQVLLRFFDDLRTDDKYCEVVLSEMEKMEALLNSIYNRFKRLLYPFEHSRVDITIAEFALARIPESNNPAELLGAAEALFESLMALNHRVLGRLCLLAEQVETLLGFEVLPEYQEADSDELES
;
A
#
# COMPACT_ATOMS: atom_id res chain seq x y z
N MET A 1 -42.85 -29.78 -10.55
CA MET A 1 -42.43 -31.19 -10.44
C MET A 1 -41.43 -31.41 -11.56
N SER A 2 -40.12 -31.60 -11.40
CA SER A 2 -39.27 -31.91 -10.25
C SER A 2 -38.06 -30.98 -10.22
N ASP A 3 -37.74 -30.43 -9.05
CA ASP A 3 -36.46 -29.78 -8.75
C ASP A 3 -35.36 -30.84 -8.70
N SER A 4 -34.30 -30.64 -9.47
CA SER A 4 -33.03 -31.37 -9.30
C SER A 4 -31.85 -30.45 -9.63
N ALA A 5 -31.63 -29.45 -8.78
CA ALA A 5 -30.35 -28.74 -8.72
C ALA A 5 -29.32 -29.66 -8.03
N PRO A 6 -28.14 -29.92 -8.61
CA PRO A 6 -27.10 -30.66 -7.91
C PRO A 6 -26.53 -29.80 -6.78
N ARG A 7 -26.70 -30.26 -5.53
CA ARG A 7 -26.06 -29.68 -4.34
C ARG A 7 -24.54 -29.77 -4.48
N ARG A 8 -23.84 -28.64 -4.65
CA ARG A 8 -22.38 -28.55 -4.41
C ARG A 8 -22.14 -28.78 -2.91
N VAL A 9 -21.49 -29.89 -2.59
CA VAL A 9 -21.10 -30.27 -1.22
C VAL A 9 -19.85 -29.47 -0.84
N LYS A 10 -19.85 -28.87 0.36
CA LYS A 10 -18.64 -28.33 1.01
C LYS A 10 -17.54 -29.39 0.93
N GLN A 11 -16.37 -29.06 0.36
CA GLN A 11 -15.21 -29.93 0.47
C GLN A 11 -14.90 -30.17 1.95
N SER A 12 -15.21 -31.37 2.45
CA SER A 12 -14.47 -31.93 3.57
C SER A 12 -13.17 -32.47 2.98
N VAL A 13 -12.04 -31.90 3.39
CA VAL A 13 -10.72 -32.46 3.09
C VAL A 13 -10.72 -33.93 3.52
N GLN A 14 -10.71 -34.84 2.55
CA GLN A 14 -10.37 -36.23 2.80
C GLN A 14 -8.93 -36.24 3.33
N LYS A 15 -8.74 -36.78 4.54
CA LYS A 15 -7.42 -37.19 5.01
C LYS A 15 -6.78 -38.06 3.93
N PRO A 16 -5.51 -37.83 3.55
CA PRO A 16 -4.86 -38.63 2.53
C PRO A 16 -4.85 -40.10 2.96
N ALA A 17 -5.22 -40.97 2.02
CA ALA A 17 -5.20 -42.41 2.17
C ALA A 17 -3.78 -42.89 2.52
N LYS A 18 -3.70 -43.84 3.46
CA LYS A 18 -2.47 -44.57 3.80
C LYS A 18 -1.89 -45.19 2.53
N ALA A 19 -0.74 -44.68 2.07
CA ALA A 19 0.10 -45.38 1.12
C ALA A 19 0.62 -46.70 1.77
N GLU A 20 0.61 -47.76 0.98
CA GLU A 20 1.08 -49.09 1.35
C GLU A 20 2.52 -49.07 1.87
N LYS A 21 2.74 -49.86 2.92
CA LYS A 21 4.05 -50.08 3.55
C LYS A 21 4.98 -50.80 2.56
N SER A 22 5.89 -50.07 1.93
CA SER A 22 7.15 -50.66 1.49
C SER A 22 8.11 -50.71 2.70
N SER A 23 8.65 -51.90 2.98
CA SER A 23 9.58 -52.15 4.08
C SER A 23 10.78 -51.20 4.03
N PRO A 24 11.22 -50.66 5.18
CA PRO A 24 12.28 -49.67 5.22
C PRO A 24 13.63 -50.31 4.91
N ALA A 25 14.26 -49.90 3.80
CA ALA A 25 15.69 -50.07 3.64
C ALA A 25 16.39 -49.30 4.79
N LYS A 26 17.20 -50.03 5.57
CA LYS A 26 17.96 -49.51 6.72
C LYS A 26 18.60 -48.15 6.38
N PRO A 27 18.36 -47.08 7.17
CA PRO A 27 19.04 -45.83 6.95
C PRO A 27 20.52 -46.02 7.27
N ARG A 28 21.37 -45.82 6.27
CA ARG A 28 22.79 -45.54 6.48
C ARG A 28 22.87 -44.33 7.40
N LYS A 29 23.37 -44.54 8.62
CA LYS A 29 23.70 -43.52 9.62
C LYS A 29 24.58 -42.43 8.99
N ARG A 30 23.96 -41.38 8.44
CA ARG A 30 24.58 -40.05 8.41
C ARG A 30 24.20 -39.40 9.73
N SER A 31 25.22 -39.12 10.53
CA SER A 31 25.13 -38.57 11.87
C SER A 31 24.22 -37.34 11.92
N SER A 32 23.03 -37.51 12.44
CA SER A 32 22.28 -36.49 13.15
C SER A 32 23.11 -36.06 14.37
N ARG A 33 24.03 -35.12 14.16
CA ARG A 33 24.70 -34.39 15.24
C ARG A 33 23.63 -33.47 15.85
N GLU A 34 23.18 -33.87 17.03
CA GLU A 34 22.47 -33.10 18.07
C GLU A 34 22.09 -31.65 17.72
N ILE A 35 20.82 -31.40 17.39
CA ILE A 35 20.19 -30.13 17.77
C ILE A 35 19.93 -30.24 19.27
N GLN A 36 20.91 -29.89 20.10
CA GLN A 36 20.69 -29.75 21.54
C GLN A 36 19.53 -28.77 21.73
N LYS A 37 18.43 -29.19 22.38
CA LYS A 37 17.38 -28.28 22.84
C LYS A 37 18.07 -27.17 23.66
N LEU A 38 18.06 -25.93 23.16
CA LEU A 38 18.51 -24.79 23.95
C LEU A 38 17.58 -24.69 25.17
N THR A 39 18.12 -24.99 26.35
CA THR A 39 17.41 -24.78 27.60
C THR A 39 17.43 -23.29 27.95
N PRO A 40 16.40 -22.75 28.65
CA PRO A 40 16.39 -21.37 29.16
C PRO A 40 17.72 -20.96 29.81
N HIS A 41 18.29 -21.86 30.61
CA HIS A 41 19.58 -21.68 31.27
C HIS A 41 20.74 -21.40 30.31
N LYS A 42 20.78 -22.06 29.14
CA LYS A 42 21.83 -21.87 28.13
C LYS A 42 21.69 -20.53 27.42
N ILE A 43 20.46 -20.04 27.27
CA ILE A 43 20.20 -18.71 26.69
C ILE A 43 20.68 -17.63 27.65
N MET A 44 20.38 -17.77 28.95
CA MET A 44 20.81 -16.79 29.96
C MET A 44 22.33 -16.81 30.18
N GLN A 45 22.96 -17.99 30.16
CA GLN A 45 24.43 -18.11 30.28
C GLN A 45 25.20 -17.55 29.07
N ALA A 46 24.54 -17.30 27.95
CA ALA A 46 25.21 -16.77 26.76
C ALA A 46 25.45 -15.26 26.80
N PHE A 47 25.04 -14.57 27.88
CA PHE A 47 25.42 -13.19 28.14
C PHE A 47 26.77 -13.18 28.87
N GLU A 48 27.85 -12.92 28.14
CA GLU A 48 29.23 -12.95 28.63
C GLU A 48 29.76 -11.53 28.83
N GLY A 49 29.51 -10.95 30.01
CA GLY A 49 30.06 -9.65 30.41
C GLY A 49 29.02 -8.54 30.58
N THR A 50 29.50 -7.29 30.68
CA THR A 50 28.69 -6.09 30.88
C THR A 50 28.96 -5.08 29.77
N ILE A 51 27.94 -4.33 29.36
CA ILE A 51 28.10 -3.26 28.36
C ILE A 51 28.57 -1.99 29.09
N GLU A 52 29.64 -1.37 28.58
CA GLU A 52 30.05 -0.06 29.08
C GLU A 52 28.99 1.00 28.72
N PRO A 53 28.56 1.86 29.66
CA PRO A 53 27.62 2.94 29.36
C PRO A 53 28.20 3.96 28.37
N VAL A 54 27.36 4.48 27.49
CA VAL A 54 27.74 5.59 26.59
C VAL A 54 27.67 6.91 27.35
N THR A 55 28.81 7.58 27.53
CA THR A 55 28.86 8.86 28.25
C THR A 55 28.59 10.04 27.32
N PRO A 56 27.62 10.94 27.62
CA PRO A 56 27.31 12.06 26.76
C PRO A 56 28.42 13.13 26.81
N THR A 57 28.84 13.58 25.63
CA THR A 57 29.86 14.65 25.47
C THR A 57 29.34 16.01 25.96
N LEU A 58 30.25 16.97 26.19
CA LEU A 58 29.85 18.34 26.56
C LEU A 58 28.98 18.99 25.47
N MET A 59 29.35 18.81 24.20
CA MET A 59 28.59 19.32 23.06
C MET A 59 27.18 18.75 23.03
N TYR A 60 27.03 17.44 23.26
CA TYR A 60 25.70 16.81 23.36
C TYR A 60 24.84 17.48 24.44
N ARG A 61 25.40 17.74 25.63
CA ARG A 61 24.66 18.38 26.73
C ARG A 61 24.24 19.81 26.38
N LEU A 62 25.12 20.58 25.74
CA LEU A 62 24.81 21.94 25.29
C LEU A 62 23.71 21.95 24.22
N CYS A 63 23.80 21.04 23.23
CA CYS A 63 22.76 20.86 22.23
C CYS A 63 21.43 20.44 22.86
N ALA A 64 21.44 19.49 23.81
CA ALA A 64 20.25 19.05 24.51
C ALA A 64 19.56 20.19 25.29
N LEU A 65 20.34 21.07 25.94
CA LEU A 65 19.83 22.26 26.61
C LEU A 65 19.20 23.24 25.62
N LEU A 66 19.88 23.52 24.51
CA LEU A 66 19.36 24.38 23.44
C LEU A 66 18.04 23.83 22.87
N VAL A 67 18.02 22.55 22.53
CA VAL A 67 16.82 21.88 22.00
C VAL A 67 15.68 21.92 23.02
N SER A 68 15.96 21.64 24.29
CA SER A 68 14.95 21.72 25.36
C SER A 68 14.35 23.13 25.46
N PHE A 69 15.20 24.16 25.42
CA PHE A 69 14.77 25.56 25.45
C PHE A 69 13.88 25.90 24.25
N VAL A 70 14.32 25.55 23.03
CA VAL A 70 13.55 25.80 21.80
C VAL A 70 12.23 25.05 21.83
N MET A 71 12.21 23.78 22.24
CA MET A 71 10.99 22.97 22.30
C MET A 71 9.95 23.51 23.28
N VAL A 72 10.37 24.15 24.38
CA VAL A 72 9.45 24.86 25.28
C VAL A 72 9.02 26.21 24.70
N LEU A 73 9.95 26.91 24.03
CA LEU A 73 9.68 28.23 23.44
C LEU A 73 8.66 28.16 22.30
N LEU A 74 8.67 27.13 21.45
CA LEU A 74 7.78 27.04 20.28
C LEU A 74 6.28 27.01 20.67
N PRO A 75 5.80 26.16 21.60
CA PRO A 75 4.43 26.25 22.10
C PRO A 75 4.12 27.57 22.82
N LEU A 76 5.08 28.16 23.53
CA LEU A 76 4.89 29.46 24.19
C LEU A 76 4.67 30.60 23.18
N ILE A 77 5.42 30.60 22.07
CA ILE A 77 5.19 31.52 20.95
C ILE A 77 3.77 31.35 20.40
N TYR A 78 3.30 30.11 20.26
CA TYR A 78 1.93 29.85 19.81
C TYR A 78 0.89 30.39 20.78
N ILE A 79 1.04 30.14 22.08
CA ILE A 79 0.13 30.67 23.12
C ILE A 79 0.17 32.21 23.14
N ALA A 80 1.35 32.82 23.00
CA ALA A 80 1.49 34.27 22.90
C ALA A 80 0.78 34.82 21.65
N MET A 81 0.82 34.08 20.52
CA MET A 81 0.10 34.44 19.30
C MET A 81 -1.42 34.39 19.51
N ILE A 82 -1.93 33.36 20.19
CA ILE A 82 -3.35 33.28 20.60
C ILE A 82 -3.71 34.50 21.47
N GLY A 83 -2.92 34.78 22.50
CA GLY A 83 -3.12 35.93 23.39
C GLY A 83 -3.09 37.27 22.65
N GLY A 84 -2.18 37.43 21.69
CA GLY A 84 -2.08 38.62 20.84
C GLY A 84 -3.30 38.82 19.96
N VAL A 85 -3.86 37.75 19.37
CA VAL A 85 -5.11 37.83 18.60
C VAL A 85 -6.29 38.18 19.50
N ILE A 86 -6.42 37.52 20.67
CA ILE A 86 -7.48 37.83 21.65
C ILE A 86 -7.41 39.29 22.09
N TRP A 87 -6.22 39.76 22.46
CA TRP A 87 -6.01 41.14 22.87
C TRP A 87 -6.29 42.13 21.74
N GLY A 88 -5.87 41.84 20.50
CA GLY A 88 -6.13 42.68 19.34
C GLY A 88 -7.62 42.80 19.03
N VAL A 89 -8.37 41.69 19.10
CA VAL A 89 -9.82 41.68 18.92
C VAL A 89 -10.51 42.49 20.03
N TYR A 90 -10.11 42.29 21.29
CA TYR A 90 -10.63 43.05 22.42
C TYR A 90 -10.33 44.55 22.31
N PHE A 91 -9.08 44.90 22.01
CA PHE A 91 -8.64 46.28 21.87
C PHE A 91 -9.43 47.00 20.78
N HIS A 92 -9.59 46.35 19.62
CA HIS A 92 -10.41 46.85 18.52
C HIS A 92 -11.87 47.00 18.94
N ALA A 93 -12.48 45.99 19.57
CA ALA A 93 -13.88 46.04 20.00
C ALA A 93 -14.16 47.22 20.95
N VAL A 94 -13.22 47.53 21.87
CA VAL A 94 -13.41 48.59 22.88
C VAL A 94 -13.05 49.99 22.36
N HIS A 95 -11.92 50.16 21.67
CA HIS A 95 -11.37 51.50 21.38
C HIS A 95 -11.81 52.07 20.03
N SER A 96 -12.29 51.21 19.12
CA SER A 96 -12.65 51.64 17.77
C SER A 96 -14.09 52.13 17.62
N LEU A 97 -14.84 52.20 18.73
CA LEU A 97 -16.18 52.80 18.78
C LEU A 97 -16.17 54.30 18.41
N SER A 98 -15.03 54.99 18.61
CA SER A 98 -14.81 56.38 18.18
C SER A 98 -14.85 56.58 16.65
N MET A 99 -14.73 55.50 15.86
CA MET A 99 -14.91 55.57 14.39
C MET A 99 -16.34 55.96 14.00
N PHE A 100 -17.34 55.63 14.83
CA PHE A 100 -18.72 56.04 14.61
C PHE A 100 -18.94 57.52 14.95
N GLU A 101 -18.19 58.06 15.91
CA GLU A 101 -18.18 59.49 16.24
C GLU A 101 -17.57 60.32 15.09
N ALA A 102 -16.45 59.87 14.52
CA ALA A 102 -15.80 60.50 13.36
C ALA A 102 -16.62 60.39 12.05
N GLY A 103 -17.39 59.31 11.87
CA GLY A 103 -18.29 59.16 10.72
C GLY A 103 -19.57 60.01 10.81
N SER A 104 -20.00 60.36 12.02
CA SER A 104 -21.21 61.15 12.27
C SER A 104 -21.05 62.65 11.97
N SER A 105 -19.81 63.16 11.98
CA SER A 105 -19.45 64.56 11.75
C SER A 105 -19.18 64.95 10.28
N SER A 106 -19.24 64.00 9.34
CA SER A 106 -19.06 64.25 7.89
C SER A 106 -20.33 64.85 7.24
N SER A 107 -20.18 65.98 6.53
CA SER A 107 -21.25 66.85 6.03
C SER A 107 -21.86 66.47 4.65
N SER A 108 -21.60 65.27 4.13
CA SER A 108 -22.13 64.83 2.83
C SER A 108 -23.44 64.02 2.98
N THR A 109 -24.58 64.70 2.80
CA THR A 109 -25.93 64.16 3.06
C THR A 109 -26.42 63.11 2.04
N ARG A 110 -25.73 62.88 0.91
CA ARG A 110 -26.26 62.02 -0.17
C ARG A 110 -25.98 60.51 -0.02
N ASN A 111 -25.03 60.11 0.85
CA ASN A 111 -24.63 58.70 1.04
C ASN A 111 -24.58 58.23 2.51
N ARG A 112 -25.18 58.97 3.46
CA ARG A 112 -25.10 58.69 4.91
C ARG A 112 -25.42 57.24 5.32
N GLY A 113 -26.47 56.64 4.76
CA GLY A 113 -26.85 55.26 5.08
C GLY A 113 -25.84 54.21 4.61
N LYS A 114 -25.30 54.36 3.39
CA LYS A 114 -24.30 53.44 2.83
C LYS A 114 -22.94 53.58 3.55
N GLY A 115 -22.57 54.80 3.94
CA GLY A 115 -21.36 55.06 4.73
C GLY A 115 -21.41 54.47 6.14
N MET A 116 -22.56 54.53 6.81
CA MET A 116 -22.74 53.93 8.13
C MET A 116 -22.70 52.39 8.08
N ILE A 117 -23.29 51.78 7.04
CA ILE A 117 -23.20 50.33 6.81
C ILE A 117 -21.75 49.91 6.54
N LEU A 118 -21.00 50.69 5.76
CA LEU A 118 -19.58 50.42 5.51
C LEU A 118 -18.75 50.49 6.81
N LEU A 119 -18.96 51.51 7.65
CA LEU A 119 -18.30 51.63 8.95
C LEU A 119 -18.63 50.47 9.89
N LEU A 120 -19.90 50.05 9.91
CA LEU A 120 -20.34 48.89 10.69
C LEU A 120 -19.70 47.58 10.19
N LEU A 121 -19.59 47.40 8.87
CA LEU A 121 -18.87 46.26 8.28
C LEU A 121 -17.38 46.29 8.62
N VAL A 122 -16.72 47.44 8.52
CA VAL A 122 -15.29 47.60 8.89
C VAL A 122 -15.06 47.35 10.39
N TYR A 123 -16.01 47.71 11.24
CA TYR A 123 -15.95 47.45 12.68
C TYR A 123 -16.16 45.96 13.02
N LEU A 124 -17.22 45.34 12.47
CA LEU A 124 -17.60 43.95 12.79
C LEU A 124 -16.69 42.91 12.12
N THR A 125 -16.16 43.19 10.94
CA THR A 125 -15.37 42.21 10.16
C THR A 125 -14.15 41.70 10.95
N PRO A 126 -13.26 42.56 11.52
CA PRO A 126 -12.13 42.08 12.32
C PRO A 126 -12.55 41.28 13.55
N ILE A 127 -13.71 41.60 14.15
CA ILE A 127 -14.23 40.87 15.32
C ILE A 127 -14.67 39.47 14.91
N ILE A 128 -15.46 39.34 13.83
CA ILE A 128 -15.95 38.05 13.34
C ILE A 128 -14.77 37.17 12.88
N VAL A 129 -13.87 37.73 12.07
CA VAL A 129 -12.66 37.03 11.60
C VAL A 129 -11.79 36.62 12.79
N GLY A 130 -11.59 37.52 13.75
CA GLY A 130 -10.79 37.27 14.94
C GLY A 130 -11.37 36.18 15.83
N VAL A 131 -12.69 36.16 16.05
CA VAL A 131 -13.36 35.09 16.82
C VAL A 131 -13.23 33.73 16.13
N ILE A 132 -13.45 33.68 14.80
CA ILE A 132 -13.24 32.45 14.02
C ILE A 132 -11.78 31.99 14.18
N LEU A 133 -10.82 32.89 14.02
CA LEU A 133 -9.39 32.58 14.15
C LEU A 133 -9.05 32.04 15.55
N ILE A 134 -9.56 32.66 16.62
CA ILE A 134 -9.36 32.21 18.01
C ILE A 134 -9.90 30.80 18.21
N ILE A 135 -11.10 30.49 17.69
CA ILE A 135 -11.69 29.15 17.79
C ILE A 135 -10.78 28.12 17.10
N PHE A 136 -10.31 28.41 15.88
CA PHE A 136 -9.42 27.53 15.14
C PHE A 136 -8.04 27.35 15.81
N MET A 137 -7.53 28.37 16.51
CA MET A 137 -6.26 28.28 17.24
C MET A 137 -6.40 27.59 18.61
N LEU A 138 -7.56 27.66 19.27
CA LEU A 138 -7.78 27.00 20.56
C LEU A 138 -8.13 25.51 20.42
N LYS A 139 -8.85 25.15 19.36
CA LYS A 139 -9.36 23.79 19.14
C LYS A 139 -8.29 22.68 19.25
N PRO A 140 -7.10 22.80 18.64
CA PRO A 140 -6.08 21.75 18.69
C PRO A 140 -5.51 21.48 20.09
N LEU A 141 -5.76 22.37 21.07
CA LEU A 141 -5.36 22.17 22.46
C LEU A 141 -6.30 21.20 23.21
N PHE A 142 -7.49 20.93 22.67
CA PHE A 142 -8.51 20.10 23.31
C PHE A 142 -8.81 18.79 22.57
N SER A 143 -8.28 18.58 21.35
CA SER A 143 -8.52 17.35 20.58
C SER A 143 -7.66 16.18 21.09
N ARG A 144 -8.31 15.05 21.37
CA ARG A 144 -7.62 13.82 21.79
C ARG A 144 -7.12 13.05 20.57
N PRO A 145 -5.91 12.45 20.62
CA PRO A 145 -5.46 11.52 19.59
C PRO A 145 -6.45 10.35 19.43
N SER A 146 -6.77 9.97 18.20
CA SER A 146 -7.31 8.64 17.93
C SER A 146 -6.17 7.63 18.07
N HIS A 147 -6.30 6.69 19.00
CA HIS A 147 -5.40 5.53 19.08
C HIS A 147 -6.17 4.30 18.60
N SER A 148 -5.75 3.74 17.47
CA SER A 148 -6.38 2.56 16.85
C SER A 148 -5.33 1.52 16.41
N SER A 149 -4.40 1.16 17.28
CA SER A 149 -3.56 -0.02 17.09
C SER A 149 -3.92 -1.07 18.14
N ALA A 150 -4.42 -2.21 17.69
CA ALA A 150 -4.75 -3.34 18.55
C ALA A 150 -3.44 -4.01 19.02
N PHE A 151 -3.04 -3.75 20.26
CA PHE A 151 -1.90 -4.42 20.88
C PHE A 151 -2.34 -5.61 21.72
N ARG A 152 -1.59 -6.72 21.65
CA ARG A 152 -1.81 -7.87 22.53
C ARG A 152 -0.85 -7.83 23.71
N ALA A 153 -1.39 -7.56 24.90
CA ALA A 153 -0.62 -7.64 26.14
C ALA A 153 -0.30 -9.10 26.52
N LEU A 154 1.00 -9.39 26.70
CA LEU A 154 1.45 -10.67 27.20
C LEU A 154 1.42 -10.72 28.73
N LYS A 155 1.27 -11.94 29.26
CA LYS A 155 1.37 -12.22 30.69
C LYS A 155 2.69 -12.95 30.95
N ARG A 156 3.42 -12.50 31.97
CA ARG A 156 4.74 -13.05 32.34
C ARG A 156 4.70 -14.54 32.64
N GLU A 157 3.59 -15.03 33.19
CA GLU A 157 3.41 -16.45 33.52
C GLU A 157 3.20 -17.31 32.26
N LYS A 158 2.75 -16.73 31.15
CA LYS A 158 2.51 -17.45 29.89
C LYS A 158 3.75 -17.53 29.01
N GLU A 159 4.58 -16.50 29.03
CA GLU A 159 5.80 -16.41 28.22
C GLU A 159 7.04 -16.08 29.09
N PRO A 160 7.37 -16.90 30.10
CA PRO A 160 8.39 -16.55 31.09
C PRO A 160 9.79 -16.39 30.51
N LEU A 161 10.13 -17.18 29.48
CA LEU A 161 11.45 -17.13 28.83
C LEU A 161 11.67 -15.80 28.10
N LEU A 162 10.64 -15.29 27.41
CA LEU A 162 10.69 -13.99 26.73
C LEU A 162 10.94 -12.86 27.74
N PHE A 163 10.17 -12.84 28.83
CA PHE A 163 10.35 -11.80 29.85
C PHE A 163 11.74 -11.87 30.49
N MET A 164 12.19 -13.06 30.90
CA MET A 164 13.55 -13.23 31.45
C MET A 164 14.64 -12.76 30.48
N PHE A 165 14.50 -13.08 29.20
CA PHE A 165 15.44 -12.63 28.18
C PHE A 165 15.44 -11.10 28.03
N VAL A 166 14.27 -10.48 27.99
CA VAL A 166 14.14 -9.03 27.95
C VAL A 166 14.75 -8.38 29.18
N ASP A 167 14.49 -8.92 30.37
CA ASP A 167 15.06 -8.43 31.62
C ASP A 167 16.60 -8.48 31.58
N GLN A 168 17.17 -9.57 31.06
CA GLN A 168 18.61 -9.73 30.94
C GLN A 168 19.23 -8.71 29.95
N VAL A 169 18.53 -8.39 28.86
CA VAL A 169 18.94 -7.32 27.93
C VAL A 169 18.86 -5.96 28.62
N CYS A 170 17.78 -5.67 29.36
CA CYS A 170 17.65 -4.44 30.14
C CYS A 170 18.78 -4.29 31.16
N ASP A 171 19.10 -5.35 31.90
CA ASP A 171 20.16 -5.37 32.90
C ASP A 171 21.54 -5.15 32.25
N ALA A 172 21.79 -5.74 31.08
CA ALA A 172 23.03 -5.55 30.33
C ALA A 172 23.20 -4.11 29.81
N VAL A 173 22.11 -3.47 29.37
CA VAL A 173 22.10 -2.09 28.84
C VAL A 173 22.02 -1.04 29.96
N GLY A 174 21.58 -1.42 31.17
CA GLY A 174 21.29 -0.50 32.27
C GLY A 174 19.97 0.26 32.11
N ALA A 175 19.00 -0.35 31.40
CA ALA A 175 17.67 0.21 31.18
C ALA A 175 16.65 -0.32 32.19
N PRO A 176 15.57 0.43 32.49
CA PRO A 176 14.49 -0.09 33.33
C PRO A 176 13.76 -1.26 32.66
N GLN A 177 13.39 -2.26 33.45
CA GLN A 177 12.60 -3.40 32.98
C GLN A 177 11.17 -3.00 32.59
N PRO A 178 10.62 -3.50 31.47
CA PRO A 178 9.27 -3.20 31.06
C PRO A 178 8.23 -3.86 31.98
N VAL A 179 7.24 -3.09 32.40
CA VAL A 179 6.10 -3.57 33.20
C VAL A 179 5.17 -4.44 32.34
N GLN A 180 5.17 -4.22 31.03
CA GLN A 180 4.31 -4.93 30.09
C GLN A 180 5.01 -5.12 28.75
N ILE A 181 4.87 -6.31 28.17
CA ILE A 181 5.27 -6.61 26.79
C ILE A 181 4.00 -6.77 25.94
N ASN A 182 3.92 -6.02 24.86
CA ASN A 182 2.87 -6.06 23.85
C ASN A 182 3.38 -6.69 22.57
N LEU A 183 2.48 -7.32 21.83
CA LEU A 183 2.74 -7.83 20.48
C LEU A 183 1.87 -7.11 19.44
N ASP A 184 2.45 -6.87 18.27
CA ASP A 184 1.74 -6.41 17.07
C ASP A 184 2.28 -7.05 15.78
N ILE A 185 1.72 -6.64 14.64
CA ILE A 185 2.09 -7.14 13.30
C ILE A 185 3.16 -6.28 12.60
N GLN A 186 3.72 -5.25 13.24
CA GLN A 186 4.64 -4.33 12.56
C GLN A 186 6.03 -4.94 12.44
N VAL A 187 6.79 -4.57 11.41
CA VAL A 187 8.24 -4.87 11.34
C VAL A 187 8.99 -3.86 12.19
N ASN A 188 8.69 -3.82 13.48
CA ASN A 188 9.28 -2.84 14.40
C ASN A 188 9.31 -3.36 15.84
N ALA A 189 10.21 -2.81 16.63
CA ALA A 189 10.18 -2.88 18.08
C ALA A 189 10.09 -1.44 18.60
N SER A 190 9.39 -1.22 19.69
CA SER A 190 9.39 0.09 20.32
C SER A 190 9.25 -0.04 21.82
N ALA A 191 10.00 0.77 22.55
CA ALA A 191 9.85 0.90 23.99
C ALA A 191 9.36 2.33 24.32
N GLY A 192 8.38 2.45 25.22
CA GLY A 192 7.74 3.73 25.52
C GLY A 192 6.96 3.72 26.84
N PHE A 193 6.50 4.91 27.27
CA PHE A 193 5.75 5.06 28.51
C PHE A 193 4.24 4.91 28.31
N ARG A 194 3.58 4.14 29.19
CA ARG A 194 2.15 3.78 29.03
C ARG A 194 1.17 4.96 29.10
N ARG A 195 1.38 5.95 29.98
CA ARG A 195 0.45 7.09 30.20
C ARG A 195 1.03 8.44 29.78
N GLY A 196 1.89 8.45 28.76
CA GLY A 196 2.49 9.67 28.23
C GLY A 196 3.25 10.48 29.31
N TRP A 197 2.99 11.79 29.38
CA TRP A 197 3.69 12.73 30.26
C TRP A 197 3.61 12.37 31.76
N LEU A 198 2.50 11.75 32.22
CA LEU A 198 2.31 11.36 33.62
C LEU A 198 3.21 10.20 34.05
N SER A 199 3.64 9.37 33.10
CA SER A 199 4.53 8.22 33.36
C SER A 199 6.02 8.61 33.32
N MET A 200 6.38 9.85 32.96
CA MET A 200 7.79 10.30 32.90
C MET A 200 8.51 10.32 34.26
N LEU A 201 7.74 10.38 35.36
CA LEU A 201 8.24 10.34 36.74
C LEU A 201 8.27 8.93 37.35
N GLY A 202 7.71 7.92 36.67
CA GLY A 202 7.61 6.55 37.17
C GLY A 202 8.29 5.51 36.27
N ASN A 203 8.42 4.28 36.76
CA ASN A 203 9.01 3.16 36.02
C ASN A 203 7.94 2.35 35.26
N ASP A 204 7.23 3.00 34.33
CA ASP A 204 6.04 2.47 33.63
C ASP A 204 6.32 2.24 32.14
N LEU A 205 7.40 1.49 31.88
CA LEU A 205 7.88 1.15 30.55
C LEU A 205 7.05 0.02 29.94
N VAL A 206 6.67 0.17 28.67
CA VAL A 206 6.00 -0.84 27.86
C VAL A 206 6.86 -1.11 26.64
N LEU A 207 7.18 -2.38 26.42
CA LEU A 207 7.85 -2.84 25.20
C LEU A 207 6.79 -3.39 24.24
N THR A 208 6.79 -2.94 22.99
CA THR A 208 5.99 -3.51 21.92
C THR A 208 6.91 -4.21 20.94
N ILE A 209 6.68 -5.50 20.72
CA ILE A 209 7.47 -6.34 19.84
C ILE A 209 6.62 -6.71 18.62
N GLY A 210 7.08 -6.33 17.45
CA GLY A 210 6.58 -6.83 16.19
C GLY A 210 6.88 -8.31 16.02
N MET A 211 5.83 -9.13 15.90
CA MET A 211 5.97 -10.56 15.63
C MET A 211 6.78 -10.89 14.35
N PRO A 212 6.74 -10.09 13.28
CA PRO A 212 7.62 -10.29 12.13
C PRO A 212 9.11 -10.22 12.44
N LEU A 213 9.54 -9.39 13.40
CA LEU A 213 10.95 -9.33 13.83
C LEU A 213 11.39 -10.66 14.45
N VAL A 214 10.56 -11.22 15.33
CA VAL A 214 10.82 -12.51 15.97
C VAL A 214 10.86 -13.65 14.93
N ALA A 215 10.00 -13.59 13.91
CA ALA A 215 10.00 -14.58 12.82
C ALA A 215 11.24 -14.49 11.92
N GLY A 216 11.69 -13.27 11.61
CA GLY A 216 12.70 -13.00 10.59
C GLY A 216 14.15 -12.90 11.08
N LEU A 217 14.36 -12.76 12.39
CA LEU A 217 15.68 -12.54 13.00
C LEU A 217 16.19 -13.74 13.82
N SER A 218 17.52 -13.88 13.86
CA SER A 218 18.18 -14.71 14.86
C SER A 218 18.12 -14.06 16.24
N LEU A 219 18.32 -14.85 17.29
CA LEU A 219 18.26 -14.42 18.68
C LEU A 219 19.31 -13.33 18.97
N ARG A 220 20.50 -13.43 18.37
CA ARG A 220 21.55 -12.40 18.44
C ARG A 220 21.17 -11.09 17.76
N GLN A 221 20.52 -11.16 16.59
CA GLN A 221 20.03 -9.94 15.91
C GLN A 221 18.88 -9.31 16.70
N PHE A 222 17.95 -10.15 17.17
CA PHE A 222 16.80 -9.70 17.97
C PHE A 222 17.23 -9.08 19.30
N SER A 223 18.23 -9.67 19.98
CA SER A 223 18.81 -9.07 21.18
C SER A 223 19.40 -7.69 20.87
N GLY A 224 20.10 -7.56 19.74
CA GLY A 224 20.64 -6.30 19.25
C GLY A 224 19.58 -5.22 19.06
N VAL A 225 18.50 -5.53 18.35
CA VAL A 225 17.36 -4.60 18.16
C VAL A 225 16.77 -4.19 19.51
N LEU A 226 16.59 -5.12 20.45
CA LEU A 226 16.13 -4.76 21.80
C LEU A 226 17.12 -3.87 22.55
N ALA A 227 18.43 -4.13 22.43
CA ALA A 227 19.45 -3.27 23.02
C ALA A 227 19.47 -1.86 22.43
N HIS A 228 19.20 -1.71 21.13
CA HIS A 228 19.02 -0.40 20.51
C HIS A 228 17.85 0.35 21.17
N GLU A 229 16.67 -0.28 21.22
CA GLU A 229 15.47 0.30 21.82
C GLU A 229 15.67 0.69 23.29
N PHE A 230 16.30 -0.19 24.08
CA PHE A 230 16.63 0.09 25.48
C PHE A 230 17.80 1.07 25.65
N GLY A 231 18.68 1.17 24.66
CA GLY A 231 19.78 2.12 24.60
C GLY A 231 19.27 3.55 24.71
N HIS A 232 18.14 3.87 24.07
CA HIS A 232 17.48 5.17 24.26
C HIS A 232 17.14 5.44 25.74
N PHE A 233 16.69 4.45 26.51
CA PHE A 233 16.30 4.62 27.91
C PHE A 233 17.49 4.77 28.86
N SER A 234 18.61 4.10 28.57
CA SER A 234 19.86 4.25 29.33
C SER A 234 20.39 5.69 29.32
N GLN A 235 20.04 6.47 28.30
CA GLN A 235 20.42 7.89 28.15
C GLN A 235 19.60 8.86 29.04
N GLY A 236 18.65 8.35 29.84
CA GLY A 236 17.92 9.07 30.89
C GLY A 236 17.28 10.41 30.48
N VAL A 237 18.05 11.50 30.56
CA VAL A 237 17.64 12.86 30.15
C VAL A 237 17.38 12.93 28.65
N GLY A 238 18.19 12.26 27.82
CA GLY A 238 18.01 12.22 26.37
C GLY A 238 16.68 11.60 25.97
N MET A 239 16.29 10.48 26.59
CA MET A 239 15.01 9.81 26.34
C MET A 239 13.81 10.72 26.62
N ARG A 240 13.82 11.38 27.79
CA ARG A 240 12.74 12.28 28.20
C ARG A 240 12.61 13.46 27.24
N LEU A 241 13.74 14.00 26.81
CA LEU A 241 13.78 15.08 25.82
C LEU A 241 13.27 14.61 24.45
N SER A 242 13.67 13.43 23.97
CA SER A 242 13.16 12.81 22.75
C SER A 242 11.64 12.60 22.81
N PHE A 243 11.09 12.17 23.96
CA PHE A 243 9.65 12.05 24.15
C PHE A 243 8.93 13.41 24.04
N ILE A 244 9.50 14.47 24.63
CA ILE A 244 8.96 15.84 24.52
C ILE A 244 9.02 16.32 23.07
N ILE A 245 10.18 16.20 22.41
CA ILE A 245 10.37 16.57 21.00
C ILE A 245 9.34 15.87 20.12
N ARG A 246 9.21 14.54 20.24
CA ARG A 246 8.23 13.75 19.46
C ARG A 246 6.80 14.17 19.76
N SER A 247 6.44 14.39 21.03
CA SER A 247 5.09 14.83 21.42
C SER A 247 4.74 16.19 20.81
N ILE A 248 5.66 17.14 20.87
CA ILE A 248 5.47 18.50 20.36
C ILE A 248 5.43 18.49 18.83
N ASN A 249 6.37 17.81 18.17
CA ASN A 249 6.38 17.70 16.71
C ASN A 249 5.13 16.99 16.18
N MET A 250 4.67 15.90 16.82
CA MET A 250 3.43 15.23 16.45
C MET A 250 2.20 16.13 16.63
N TRP A 251 2.19 16.95 17.67
CA TRP A 251 1.13 17.95 17.87
C TRP A 251 1.18 19.03 16.77
N PHE A 252 2.36 19.59 16.45
CA PHE A 252 2.52 20.55 15.35
C PHE A 252 2.10 19.96 13.99
N MET A 253 2.61 18.78 13.65
CA MET A 253 2.24 18.04 12.42
C MET A 253 0.73 17.93 12.30
N ARG A 254 0.05 17.57 13.39
CA ARG A 254 -1.40 17.49 13.44
C ARG A 254 -2.06 18.84 13.16
N VAL A 255 -1.67 19.89 13.89
CA VAL A 255 -2.27 21.22 13.72
C VAL A 255 -2.03 21.78 12.31
N VAL A 256 -0.88 21.49 11.72
CA VAL A 256 -0.48 22.00 10.41
C VAL A 256 -1.18 21.26 9.27
N TYR A 257 -1.19 19.93 9.30
CA TYR A 257 -1.62 19.10 8.17
C TYR A 257 -3.02 18.49 8.32
N GLU A 258 -3.53 18.27 9.53
CA GLU A 258 -4.86 17.67 9.71
C GLU A 258 -5.93 18.70 9.33
N ARG A 259 -6.67 18.41 8.26
CA ARG A 259 -7.91 19.09 7.90
C ARG A 259 -9.06 18.36 8.58
N ASP A 260 -9.99 19.12 9.13
CA ASP A 260 -11.11 18.55 9.88
C ASP A 260 -12.47 19.11 9.42
N ALA A 261 -13.54 18.55 9.98
CA ALA A 261 -14.91 18.92 9.63
C ALA A 261 -15.23 20.42 9.83
N TRP A 262 -14.45 21.16 10.62
CA TRP A 262 -14.62 22.62 10.76
C TRP A 262 -13.95 23.38 9.62
N ASP A 263 -12.80 22.91 9.13
CA ASP A 263 -12.21 23.44 7.89
C ASP A 263 -13.18 23.25 6.71
N GLU A 264 -13.76 22.06 6.58
CA GLU A 264 -14.77 21.75 5.56
C GLU A 264 -16.02 22.61 5.72
N ARG A 265 -16.47 22.82 6.96
CA ARG A 265 -17.64 23.67 7.24
C ARG A 265 -17.37 25.14 6.95
N LEU A 266 -16.19 25.67 7.29
CA LEU A 266 -15.81 27.06 7.00
C LEU A 266 -15.68 27.27 5.48
N GLU A 267 -15.09 26.31 4.78
CA GLU A 267 -15.04 26.27 3.32
C GLU A 267 -16.44 26.31 2.72
N TYR A 268 -17.30 25.36 3.12
CA TYR A 268 -18.67 25.26 2.65
C TYR A 268 -19.46 26.56 2.87
N LEU A 269 -19.42 27.11 4.09
CA LEU A 269 -20.11 28.37 4.42
C LEU A 269 -19.57 29.56 3.64
N SER A 270 -18.26 29.61 3.37
CA SER A 270 -17.66 30.69 2.57
C SER A 270 -18.13 30.66 1.12
N GLN A 271 -18.46 29.49 0.60
CA GLN A 271 -18.89 29.33 -0.79
C GLN A 271 -20.42 29.37 -0.95
N SER A 272 -21.20 29.04 0.09
CA SER A 272 -22.67 28.99 0.04
C SER A 272 -23.37 30.32 0.35
N ILE A 273 -22.66 31.32 0.88
CA ILE A 273 -23.21 32.63 1.27
C ILE A 273 -22.99 33.65 0.15
N ASP A 274 -23.95 34.58 -0.02
CA ASP A 274 -23.87 35.69 -0.98
C ASP A 274 -22.50 36.39 -0.91
N ILE A 275 -21.94 36.69 -2.09
CA ILE A 275 -20.61 37.27 -2.29
C ILE A 275 -20.35 38.55 -1.48
N ARG A 276 -21.42 39.28 -1.14
CA ARG A 276 -21.36 40.51 -0.33
C ARG A 276 -20.97 40.27 1.13
N VAL A 277 -21.14 39.06 1.64
CA VAL A 277 -20.80 38.65 3.01
C VAL A 277 -19.68 37.61 3.01
N SER A 278 -19.56 36.80 1.95
CA SER A 278 -18.57 35.72 1.87
C SER A 278 -17.13 36.19 1.96
N TRP A 279 -16.81 37.41 1.51
CA TRP A 279 -15.45 37.97 1.58
C TRP A 279 -14.89 38.00 3.02
N VAL A 280 -15.75 38.13 4.04
CA VAL A 280 -15.37 38.04 5.46
C VAL A 280 -14.89 36.64 5.82
N LEU A 281 -15.57 35.61 5.30
CA LEU A 281 -15.20 34.21 5.51
C LEU A 281 -13.96 33.82 4.70
N TYR A 282 -13.79 34.32 3.47
CA TYR A 282 -12.54 34.19 2.72
C TYR A 282 -11.37 34.85 3.45
N LEU A 283 -11.59 36.02 4.06
CA LEU A 283 -10.58 36.67 4.90
C LEU A 283 -10.24 35.82 6.13
N ALA A 284 -11.24 35.24 6.81
CA ALA A 284 -10.99 34.30 7.90
C ALA A 284 -10.18 33.08 7.45
N ARG A 285 -10.49 32.49 6.29
CA ARG A 285 -9.72 31.39 5.69
C ARG A 285 -8.27 31.77 5.40
N LEU A 286 -8.03 32.97 4.88
CA LEU A 286 -6.67 33.48 4.65
C LEU A 286 -5.87 33.55 5.96
N PHE A 287 -6.47 34.05 7.05
CA PHE A 287 -5.80 34.11 8.35
C PHE A 287 -5.60 32.74 8.99
N VAL A 288 -6.55 31.81 8.85
CA VAL A 288 -6.38 30.40 9.29
C VAL A 288 -5.25 29.74 8.50
N TRP A 289 -5.17 29.95 7.18
CA TRP A 289 -4.07 29.47 6.36
C TRP A 289 -2.74 30.09 6.78
N LEU A 290 -2.69 31.40 7.01
CA LEU A 290 -1.48 32.11 7.41
C LEU A 290 -0.96 31.62 8.77
N THR A 291 -1.86 31.41 9.73
CA THR A 291 -1.48 30.86 11.05
C THR A 291 -0.94 29.44 10.93
N ARG A 292 -1.51 28.58 10.06
CA ARG A 292 -0.93 27.26 9.77
C ARG A 292 0.44 27.35 9.12
N LYS A 293 0.70 28.33 8.24
CA LYS A 293 2.04 28.56 7.66
C LYS A 293 3.07 29.03 8.69
N ILE A 294 2.67 29.87 9.63
CA ILE A 294 3.53 30.26 10.76
C ILE A 294 3.84 29.04 11.63
N LEU A 295 2.83 28.23 11.96
CA LEU A 295 3.02 26.99 12.72
C LEU A 295 3.91 25.98 11.99
N TRP A 296 3.77 25.87 10.67
CA TRP A 296 4.66 25.05 9.84
C TRP A 296 6.11 25.54 9.94
N LEU A 297 6.36 26.85 9.86
CA LEU A 297 7.70 27.41 10.07
C LEU A 297 8.26 27.08 11.47
N LEU A 298 7.46 27.23 12.52
CA LEU A 298 7.86 26.88 13.89
C LEU A 298 8.21 25.38 14.01
N MET A 299 7.42 24.51 13.40
CA MET A 299 7.67 23.08 13.33
C MET A 299 8.97 22.76 12.58
N MET A 300 9.22 23.41 11.45
CA MET A 300 10.47 23.24 10.68
C MET A 300 11.71 23.66 11.49
N VAL A 301 11.61 24.75 12.26
CA VAL A 301 12.67 25.15 13.21
C VAL A 301 12.86 24.07 14.27
N GLY A 302 11.78 23.52 14.81
CA GLY A 302 11.83 22.41 15.76
C GLY A 302 12.56 21.18 15.21
N HIS A 303 12.22 20.74 13.99
CA HIS A 303 12.88 19.63 13.32
C HIS A 303 14.37 19.91 13.07
N LEU A 304 14.71 21.09 12.57
CA LEU A 304 16.10 21.45 12.28
C LEU A 304 16.97 21.46 13.54
N VAL A 305 16.48 22.08 14.63
CA VAL A 305 17.23 22.20 15.88
C VAL A 305 17.36 20.84 16.59
N SER A 306 16.33 19.99 16.52
CA SER A 306 16.37 18.66 17.15
C SER A 306 17.07 17.59 16.31
N GLY A 307 17.22 17.77 15.00
CA GLY A 307 17.76 16.76 14.09
C GLY A 307 19.15 16.24 14.50
N PHE A 308 20.08 17.14 14.82
CA PHE A 308 21.42 16.74 15.28
C PHE A 308 21.36 15.89 16.56
N LEU A 309 20.55 16.31 17.55
CA LEU A 309 20.42 15.60 18.81
C LEU A 309 19.80 14.21 18.61
N MET A 310 18.73 14.12 17.81
CA MET A 310 18.07 12.85 17.50
C MET A 310 19.04 11.88 16.81
N ARG A 311 19.81 12.35 15.81
CA ARG A 311 20.84 11.55 15.14
C ARG A 311 21.93 11.06 16.10
N GLN A 312 22.40 11.92 17.02
CA GLN A 312 23.37 11.49 18.02
C GLN A 312 22.80 10.43 18.98
N MET A 313 21.52 10.53 19.34
CA MET A 313 20.85 9.52 20.17
C MET A 313 20.75 8.17 19.46
N GLU A 314 20.53 8.15 18.15
CA GLU A 314 20.55 6.94 17.33
C GLU A 314 21.95 6.31 17.30
N PHE A 315 23.01 7.11 17.07
CA PHE A 315 24.39 6.62 17.12
C PHE A 315 24.78 6.05 18.48
N ASP A 316 24.31 6.67 19.56
CA ASP A 316 24.55 6.17 20.92
C ASP A 316 23.75 4.89 21.19
N ALA A 317 22.54 4.74 20.65
CA ALA A 317 21.76 3.50 20.72
C ALA A 317 22.40 2.37 19.90
N ASP A 318 22.96 2.69 18.72
CA ASP A 318 23.70 1.74 17.87
C ASP A 318 24.93 1.16 18.58
N ARG A 319 25.59 1.96 19.42
CA ARG A 319 26.70 1.46 20.26
C ARG A 319 26.23 0.40 21.26
N TYR A 320 25.04 0.55 21.86
CA TYR A 320 24.48 -0.48 22.74
C TYR A 320 24.16 -1.76 21.97
N GLU A 321 23.55 -1.64 20.79
CA GLU A 321 23.31 -2.80 19.92
C GLU A 321 24.63 -3.48 19.52
N ALA A 322 25.63 -2.71 19.09
CA ALA A 322 26.93 -3.23 18.69
C ALA A 322 27.68 -3.88 19.86
N ARG A 323 27.66 -3.30 21.07
CA ARG A 323 28.30 -3.90 22.26
C ARG A 323 27.57 -5.14 22.74
N LEU A 324 26.25 -5.26 22.54
CA LEU A 324 25.50 -6.46 22.86
C LEU A 324 25.70 -7.57 21.81
N ALA A 325 25.41 -7.26 20.54
CA ALA A 325 25.30 -8.23 19.46
C ALA A 325 26.52 -8.25 18.52
N GLY A 326 27.42 -7.26 18.58
CA GLY A 326 28.62 -7.14 17.75
C GLY A 326 28.42 -6.30 16.49
N SER A 327 29.46 -5.59 16.06
CA SER A 327 29.48 -4.67 14.90
C SER A 327 29.05 -5.33 13.58
N ARG A 328 29.56 -6.54 13.33
CA ARG A 328 29.21 -7.34 12.14
C ARG A 328 27.77 -7.80 12.20
N CYS A 329 27.26 -8.10 13.40
CA CYS A 329 25.87 -8.48 13.57
C CYS A 329 24.95 -7.27 13.34
N PHE A 330 25.28 -6.09 13.88
CA PHE A 330 24.56 -4.85 13.61
C PHE A 330 24.40 -4.62 12.10
N THR A 331 25.50 -4.66 11.35
CA THR A 331 25.49 -4.50 9.89
C THR A 331 24.58 -5.52 9.20
N ALA A 332 24.61 -6.79 9.64
CA ALA A 332 23.74 -7.83 9.13
C ALA A 332 22.27 -7.62 9.53
N THR A 333 22.00 -7.13 10.75
CA THR A 333 20.67 -6.77 11.25
C THR A 333 20.08 -5.64 10.42
N SER A 334 20.79 -4.55 10.17
CA SER A 334 20.28 -3.39 9.40
C SER A 334 19.85 -3.81 7.99
N LYS A 335 20.70 -4.60 7.29
CA LYS A 335 20.34 -5.17 5.98
C LYS A 335 19.14 -6.11 6.05
N ARG A 336 19.08 -6.95 7.09
CA ARG A 336 17.97 -7.90 7.29
C ARG A 336 16.65 -7.19 7.56
N LEU A 337 16.66 -6.09 8.32
CA LEU A 337 15.48 -5.26 8.59
C LEU A 337 14.95 -4.60 7.31
N ALA A 338 15.83 -4.07 6.46
CA ALA A 338 15.42 -3.51 5.17
C ALA A 338 14.73 -4.57 4.28
N LEU A 339 15.32 -5.76 4.17
CA LEU A 339 14.71 -6.88 3.44
C LEU A 339 13.38 -7.34 4.05
N LEU A 340 13.28 -7.36 5.38
CA LEU A 340 12.04 -7.72 6.09
C LEU A 340 10.94 -6.67 5.86
N GLY A 341 11.31 -5.38 5.74
CA GLY A 341 10.41 -4.31 5.34
C GLY A 341 9.83 -4.51 3.94
N VAL A 342 10.66 -4.84 2.96
CA VAL A 342 10.21 -5.18 1.58
C VAL A 342 9.31 -6.42 1.59
N ALA A 343 9.70 -7.46 2.32
CA ALA A 343 8.90 -8.68 2.44
C ALA A 343 7.52 -8.40 3.09
N ASN A 344 7.45 -7.48 4.05
CA ASN A 344 6.20 -7.06 4.67
C ASN A 344 5.29 -6.29 3.70
N GLN A 345 5.85 -5.43 2.85
CA GLN A 345 5.07 -4.78 1.79
C GLN A 345 4.51 -5.80 0.81
N GLY A 346 5.32 -6.79 0.38
CA GLY A 346 4.85 -7.90 -0.44
C GLY A 346 3.72 -8.68 0.23
N ALA A 347 3.86 -9.01 1.51
CA ALA A 347 2.83 -9.74 2.25
C ALA A 347 1.53 -8.93 2.42
N LEU A 348 1.60 -7.60 2.57
CA LEU A 348 0.42 -6.73 2.56
C LEU A 348 -0.28 -6.72 1.20
N SER A 349 0.49 -6.74 0.10
CA SER A 349 -0.05 -6.88 -1.26
C SER A 349 -0.79 -8.21 -1.43
N ASP A 350 -0.15 -9.32 -1.03
CA ASP A 350 -0.77 -10.66 -1.07
C ASP A 350 -2.05 -10.71 -0.23
N LEU A 351 -2.02 -10.09 0.96
CA LEU A 351 -3.18 -10.02 1.84
C LEU A 351 -4.35 -9.25 1.21
N GLY A 352 -4.07 -8.17 0.48
CA GLY A 352 -5.07 -7.43 -0.29
C GLY A 352 -5.73 -8.31 -1.35
N GLN A 353 -4.93 -9.10 -2.07
CA GLN A 353 -5.43 -10.05 -3.06
C GLN A 353 -6.29 -11.15 -2.40
N PHE A 354 -5.83 -11.77 -1.31
CA PHE A 354 -6.60 -12.78 -0.61
C PHE A 354 -7.93 -12.21 -0.09
N TYR A 355 -7.91 -10.99 0.45
CA TYR A 355 -9.10 -10.33 0.96
C TYR A 355 -10.15 -10.13 -0.14
N ALA A 356 -9.73 -9.76 -1.36
CA ALA A 356 -10.63 -9.63 -2.51
C ALA A 356 -11.31 -10.96 -2.88
N GLU A 357 -10.67 -12.10 -2.59
CA GLU A 357 -11.26 -13.43 -2.75
C GLU A 357 -12.11 -13.90 -1.54
N GLY A 358 -12.30 -13.02 -0.56
CA GLY A 358 -12.99 -13.33 0.68
C GLY A 358 -12.20 -14.26 1.59
N ARG A 359 -10.86 -14.24 1.50
CA ARG A 359 -9.95 -15.10 2.26
C ARG A 359 -8.92 -14.26 2.99
N LEU A 360 -8.52 -14.68 4.18
CA LEU A 360 -7.50 -14.00 4.95
C LEU A 360 -6.53 -15.02 5.52
N VAL A 361 -5.25 -14.65 5.57
CA VAL A 361 -4.24 -15.52 6.16
C VAL A 361 -4.41 -15.57 7.68
N ASP A 362 -4.31 -16.76 8.27
CA ASP A 362 -4.44 -16.95 9.71
C ASP A 362 -3.20 -16.52 10.49
N ASN A 363 -2.04 -16.43 9.84
CA ASN A 363 -0.74 -16.11 10.42
C ASN A 363 0.08 -15.18 9.49
N PHE A 364 -0.12 -13.88 9.63
CA PHE A 364 0.51 -12.86 8.81
C PHE A 364 2.06 -12.79 8.96
N PRO A 365 2.64 -12.90 10.18
CA PRO A 365 4.11 -12.97 10.33
C PRO A 365 4.78 -14.13 9.57
N ALA A 366 4.10 -15.28 9.45
CA ALA A 366 4.62 -16.40 8.67
C ALA A 366 4.60 -16.10 7.16
N LEU A 367 3.57 -15.42 6.65
CA LEU A 367 3.51 -14.97 5.25
C LEU A 367 4.67 -14.03 4.92
N ILE A 368 4.96 -13.05 5.80
CA ILE A 368 6.12 -12.16 5.64
C ILE A 368 7.43 -12.96 5.53
N ASN A 369 7.62 -13.96 6.40
CA ASN A 369 8.85 -14.75 6.40
C ASN A 369 8.97 -15.64 5.16
N ILE A 370 7.86 -16.13 4.61
CA ILE A 370 7.85 -16.83 3.31
C ILE A 370 8.30 -15.89 2.19
N ASN A 371 7.73 -14.68 2.15
CA ASN A 371 8.09 -13.68 1.15
C ASN A 371 9.56 -13.28 1.25
N LEU A 372 10.07 -13.11 2.47
CA LEU A 372 11.48 -12.84 2.73
C LEU A 372 12.42 -13.91 2.16
N ASN A 373 12.05 -15.18 2.27
CA ASN A 373 12.83 -16.30 1.74
C ASN A 373 12.73 -16.44 0.21
N LYS A 374 11.66 -15.91 -0.38
CA LYS A 374 11.39 -15.94 -1.83
C LYS A 374 11.81 -14.66 -2.56
N LEU A 375 12.36 -13.67 -1.86
CA LEU A 375 12.81 -12.42 -2.49
C LEU A 375 13.82 -12.71 -3.63
N PRO A 376 13.57 -12.20 -4.85
CA PRO A 376 14.50 -12.31 -5.97
C PRO A 376 15.85 -11.66 -5.65
N GLU A 377 16.93 -12.12 -6.30
CA GLU A 377 18.26 -11.56 -6.08
C GLU A 377 18.36 -10.11 -6.57
N GLU A 378 17.62 -9.75 -7.62
CA GLU A 378 17.51 -8.40 -8.16
C GLU A 378 16.98 -7.44 -7.09
N VAL A 379 15.95 -7.86 -6.34
CA VAL A 379 15.37 -7.07 -5.25
C VAL A 379 16.37 -6.91 -4.10
N LYS A 380 17.12 -7.96 -3.75
CA LYS A 380 18.17 -7.88 -2.73
C LYS A 380 19.29 -6.93 -3.16
N GLN A 381 19.66 -6.93 -4.43
CA GLN A 381 20.65 -6.01 -4.99
C GLN A 381 20.13 -4.56 -4.98
N ALA A 382 18.87 -4.34 -5.35
CA ALA A 382 18.23 -3.03 -5.31
C ALA A 382 18.21 -2.46 -3.87
N VAL A 383 17.87 -3.28 -2.88
CA VAL A 383 17.94 -2.88 -1.45
C VAL A 383 19.36 -2.52 -1.04
N ASN A 384 20.36 -3.31 -1.45
CA ASN A 384 21.75 -2.99 -1.17
C ASN A 384 22.23 -1.71 -1.87
N LYS A 385 21.78 -1.45 -3.10
CA LYS A 385 22.05 -0.20 -3.83
C LYS A 385 21.43 0.99 -3.11
N HIS A 386 20.16 0.86 -2.70
CA HIS A 386 19.46 1.89 -1.94
C HIS A 386 20.19 2.23 -0.63
N ILE A 387 20.61 1.23 0.15
CA ILE A 387 21.40 1.42 1.38
C ILE A 387 22.71 2.19 1.10
N LYS A 388 23.34 1.99 -0.07
CA LYS A 388 24.59 2.68 -0.43
C LYS A 388 24.39 4.12 -0.90
N GLU A 389 23.26 4.38 -1.55
CA GLU A 389 22.91 5.69 -2.11
C GLU A 389 22.18 6.58 -1.11
N GLU A 390 21.66 6.01 -0.02
CA GLU A 390 21.01 6.71 1.09
C GLU A 390 21.96 7.77 1.68
N GLN A 391 21.46 9.01 1.77
CA GLN A 391 22.17 10.14 2.36
C GLN A 391 21.30 10.78 3.43
N THR A 392 21.92 11.21 4.53
CA THR A 392 21.21 11.90 5.60
C THR A 392 20.81 13.31 5.16
N GLY A 393 19.52 13.55 5.01
CA GLY A 393 18.96 14.86 4.75
C GLY A 393 19.00 15.78 5.97
N TRP A 394 18.82 17.08 5.72
CA TRP A 394 18.86 18.11 6.77
C TRP A 394 17.78 17.92 7.86
N PHE A 395 16.62 17.41 7.48
CA PHE A 395 15.46 17.20 8.36
C PHE A 395 15.28 15.75 8.82
N ASP A 396 16.18 14.85 8.43
CA ASP A 396 16.08 13.44 8.78
C ASP A 396 16.45 13.24 10.25
N THR A 397 15.55 12.56 10.96
CA THR A 397 15.69 12.26 12.39
C THR A 397 16.52 11.00 12.64
N HIS A 398 16.63 10.13 11.63
CA HIS A 398 17.50 8.96 11.62
C HIS A 398 18.64 9.17 10.61
N PRO A 399 19.90 8.87 10.97
CA PRO A 399 21.01 8.91 10.02
C PRO A 399 20.90 7.78 8.99
N ALA A 400 21.50 8.00 7.81
CA ALA A 400 21.63 6.99 6.77
C ALA A 400 22.31 5.72 7.31
N THR A 401 21.92 4.57 6.78
CA THR A 401 22.37 3.26 7.27
C THR A 401 23.89 3.11 7.24
N LEU A 402 24.56 3.63 6.21
CA LEU A 402 26.02 3.58 6.12
C LEU A 402 26.72 4.46 7.16
N GLU A 403 26.16 5.62 7.50
CA GLU A 403 26.72 6.47 8.57
C GLU A 403 26.61 5.78 9.92
N ARG A 404 25.48 5.11 10.19
CA ARG A 404 25.27 4.30 11.41
C ARG A 404 26.28 3.16 11.51
N ILE A 405 26.48 2.44 10.41
CA ILE A 405 27.50 1.37 10.33
C ILE A 405 28.90 1.94 10.57
N ALA A 406 29.26 3.06 9.95
CA ALA A 406 30.57 3.68 10.11
C ALA A 406 30.82 4.13 11.56
N ASN A 407 29.83 4.69 12.25
CA ASN A 407 29.96 5.17 13.63
C ASN A 407 30.35 4.07 14.64
N ILE A 408 29.99 2.81 14.38
CA ILE A 408 30.33 1.68 15.27
C ILE A 408 31.52 0.85 14.77
N GLN A 409 32.02 1.10 13.56
CA GLN A 409 33.14 0.35 12.99
C GLN A 409 34.45 0.57 13.77
N ASP A 410 34.65 1.77 14.31
CA ASP A 410 35.86 2.10 15.08
C ASP A 410 35.90 1.37 16.44
N GLU A 411 34.73 1.03 17.02
CA GLU A 411 34.65 0.27 18.27
C GLU A 411 34.84 -1.25 18.03
N ASP A 412 34.49 -1.76 16.84
CA ASP A 412 34.46 -3.17 16.42
C ASP A 412 34.19 -4.23 17.53
N PRO A 413 33.15 -4.07 18.37
CA PRO A 413 32.89 -5.02 19.44
C PRO A 413 32.48 -6.39 18.89
N GLU A 414 32.97 -7.47 19.53
CA GLU A 414 32.52 -8.83 19.20
C GLU A 414 31.08 -9.12 19.65
N GLY A 415 30.59 -8.38 20.65
CA GLY A 415 29.27 -8.55 21.26
C GLY A 415 29.27 -9.55 22.42
N ILE A 416 28.67 -9.17 23.56
CA ILE A 416 28.56 -10.04 24.75
C ILE A 416 27.54 -11.18 24.59
N PHE A 417 26.72 -11.17 23.53
CA PHE A 417 25.73 -12.21 23.24
C PHE A 417 25.91 -12.78 21.84
N GLN A 418 26.10 -14.10 21.72
CA GLN A 418 26.53 -14.74 20.46
C GLN A 418 25.59 -15.81 19.89
N LEU A 419 24.49 -16.16 20.55
CA LEU A 419 23.61 -17.26 20.11
C LEU A 419 22.85 -16.95 18.81
N LYS A 420 23.03 -17.79 17.79
CA LYS A 420 22.43 -17.62 16.46
C LYS A 420 21.12 -18.39 16.23
N SER A 421 20.55 -19.02 17.26
CA SER A 421 19.26 -19.71 17.17
C SER A 421 18.16 -18.74 16.72
N PRO A 422 17.05 -19.19 16.10
CA PRO A 422 15.93 -18.30 15.75
C PRO A 422 15.34 -17.61 16.98
N ALA A 423 14.92 -16.34 16.88
CA ALA A 423 14.32 -15.63 18.02
C ALA A 423 12.97 -16.25 18.47
N THR A 424 12.31 -17.01 17.60
CA THR A 424 11.08 -17.76 17.90
C THR A 424 11.20 -18.72 19.08
N VAL A 425 12.42 -19.15 19.46
CA VAL A 425 12.65 -20.01 20.63
C VAL A 425 12.29 -19.35 21.97
N LEU A 426 12.14 -18.01 22.00
CA LEU A 426 11.74 -17.27 23.20
C LEU A 426 10.27 -17.48 23.58
N PHE A 427 9.46 -17.98 22.63
CA PHE A 427 8.03 -18.18 22.80
C PHE A 427 7.71 -19.65 23.07
N SER A 428 6.76 -19.89 23.96
CA SER A 428 6.22 -21.23 24.25
C SER A 428 5.57 -21.86 23.01
N ASP A 429 4.81 -21.05 22.28
CA ASP A 429 4.16 -21.39 21.02
C ASP A 429 4.06 -20.14 20.14
N PHE A 430 5.15 -19.87 19.40
CA PHE A 430 5.23 -18.71 18.52
C PHE A 430 4.10 -18.67 17.49
N SER A 431 3.74 -19.82 16.90
CA SER A 431 2.71 -19.88 15.86
C SER A 431 1.35 -19.48 16.41
N ARG A 432 1.00 -19.94 17.62
CA ARG A 432 -0.25 -19.56 18.29
C ARG A 432 -0.32 -18.06 18.55
N GLU A 433 0.74 -17.46 19.11
CA GLU A 433 0.73 -16.02 19.38
C GLU A 433 0.68 -15.20 18.08
N ALA A 434 1.39 -15.63 17.02
CA ALA A 434 1.36 -14.96 15.72
C ALA A 434 -0.05 -14.98 15.10
N LYS A 435 -0.79 -16.09 15.22
CA LYS A 435 -2.20 -16.19 14.79
C LYS A 435 -3.12 -15.28 15.59
N PHE A 436 -2.90 -15.19 16.90
CA PHE A 436 -3.70 -14.32 17.75
C PHE A 436 -3.48 -12.83 17.47
N VAL A 437 -2.23 -12.43 17.22
CA VAL A 437 -1.86 -11.06 16.84
C VAL A 437 -2.43 -10.73 15.46
N THR A 438 -2.36 -11.66 14.50
CA THR A 438 -2.98 -11.51 13.17
C THR A 438 -4.49 -11.24 13.27
N ARG A 439 -5.20 -11.98 14.12
CA ARG A 439 -6.63 -11.76 14.36
C ARG A 439 -6.93 -10.42 15.03
N ASP A 440 -6.09 -9.98 15.97
CA ASP A 440 -6.28 -8.69 16.63
C ASP A 440 -6.05 -7.53 15.66
N PHE A 441 -5.07 -7.66 14.77
CA PHE A 441 -4.86 -6.73 13.65
C PHE A 441 -6.12 -6.62 12.79
N TYR A 442 -6.66 -7.75 12.35
CA TYR A 442 -7.92 -7.77 11.60
C TYR A 442 -9.09 -7.14 12.35
N TYR A 443 -9.22 -7.40 13.66
CA TYR A 443 -10.24 -6.74 14.46
C TYR A 443 -10.07 -5.21 14.50
N GLY A 444 -8.82 -4.74 14.56
CA GLY A 444 -8.48 -3.30 14.49
C GLY A 444 -8.82 -2.68 13.15
N VAL A 445 -8.63 -3.40 12.04
CA VAL A 445 -8.92 -2.93 10.68
C VAL A 445 -10.42 -2.94 10.36
N PHE A 446 -11.10 -4.06 10.63
CA PHE A 446 -12.50 -4.24 10.21
C PHE A 446 -13.53 -3.86 11.28
N GLY A 447 -13.10 -3.57 12.52
CA GLY A 447 -13.97 -3.23 13.65
C GLY A 447 -14.87 -4.36 14.14
N LYS A 448 -14.81 -5.56 13.55
CA LYS A 448 -15.61 -6.73 13.88
C LYS A 448 -14.76 -8.00 13.91
N LYS A 449 -15.23 -9.02 14.63
CA LYS A 449 -14.56 -10.33 14.64
C LYS A 449 -14.74 -11.00 13.28
N ILE A 450 -13.64 -11.44 12.69
CA ILE A 450 -13.66 -12.22 11.45
C ILE A 450 -14.13 -13.65 11.75
N PRO A 451 -15.07 -14.20 10.97
CA PRO A 451 -15.44 -15.61 11.00
C PRO A 451 -14.23 -16.54 10.86
N ARG A 452 -14.30 -17.72 11.49
CA ARG A 452 -13.18 -18.68 11.37
C ARG A 452 -13.08 -19.28 9.97
N GLU A 453 -14.18 -19.38 9.24
CA GLU A 453 -14.19 -19.85 7.86
C GLU A 453 -13.43 -18.95 6.88
N ASP A 454 -13.28 -17.66 7.18
CA ASP A 454 -12.55 -16.72 6.32
C ASP A 454 -11.03 -16.76 6.56
N LEU A 455 -10.58 -17.42 7.64
CA LEU A 455 -9.18 -17.55 8.00
C LEU A 455 -8.59 -18.87 7.48
N HIS A 456 -7.67 -18.75 6.54
CA HIS A 456 -7.00 -19.87 5.89
C HIS A 456 -5.56 -20.00 6.37
N SER A 457 -5.06 -21.24 6.38
CA SER A 457 -3.67 -21.50 6.72
C SER A 457 -2.74 -20.89 5.68
N VAL A 458 -1.60 -20.38 6.14
CA VAL A 458 -0.54 -19.84 5.26
C VAL A 458 -0.11 -20.85 4.20
N ASP A 459 0.03 -22.13 4.58
CA ASP A 459 0.47 -23.18 3.66
C ASP A 459 -0.52 -23.39 2.51
N GLU A 460 -1.83 -23.36 2.80
CA GLU A 460 -2.89 -23.46 1.79
C GLU A 460 -2.85 -22.28 0.80
N LEU A 461 -2.70 -21.06 1.32
CA LEU A 461 -2.63 -19.85 0.48
C LEU A 461 -1.32 -19.79 -0.33
N GLN A 462 -0.22 -20.29 0.21
CA GLN A 462 1.05 -20.36 -0.50
C GLN A 462 0.98 -21.28 -1.72
N VAL A 463 0.41 -22.49 -1.56
CA VAL A 463 0.24 -23.43 -2.69
C VAL A 463 -0.61 -22.78 -3.80
N ARG A 464 -1.64 -22.02 -3.42
CA ARG A 464 -2.46 -21.27 -4.38
C ARG A 464 -1.68 -20.17 -5.09
N LEU A 465 -0.93 -19.35 -4.33
CA LEU A 465 -0.11 -18.28 -4.90
C LEU A 465 0.94 -18.84 -5.87
N GLU A 466 1.54 -19.99 -5.55
CA GLU A 466 2.46 -20.69 -6.46
C GLU A 466 1.76 -21.17 -7.74
N ALA A 467 0.56 -21.74 -7.63
CA ALA A 467 -0.22 -22.16 -8.79
C ALA A 467 -0.65 -20.97 -9.68
N GLU A 468 -0.98 -19.83 -9.08
CA GLU A 468 -1.29 -18.59 -9.80
C GLU A 468 -0.07 -17.99 -10.48
N ASN A 469 1.07 -17.94 -9.78
CA ASN A 469 2.33 -17.48 -10.35
C ASN A 469 2.77 -18.34 -11.54
N GLU A 470 2.64 -19.66 -11.45
CA GLU A 470 2.92 -20.53 -12.59
C GLU A 470 1.93 -20.33 -13.74
N SER A 471 0.66 -20.02 -13.45
CA SER A 471 -0.32 -19.65 -14.49
C SER A 471 0.05 -18.32 -15.16
N HIS A 472 0.53 -17.33 -14.38
CA HIS A 472 1.01 -16.06 -14.92
C HIS A 472 2.26 -16.24 -15.80
N LYS A 473 3.23 -17.04 -15.34
CA LYS A 473 4.43 -17.38 -16.11
C LYS A 473 4.09 -18.13 -17.39
N ALA A 474 3.10 -19.03 -17.35
CA ALA A 474 2.62 -19.71 -18.55
C ALA A 474 2.15 -18.72 -19.63
N VAL A 475 1.48 -17.62 -19.26
CA VAL A 475 1.15 -16.56 -20.23
C VAL A 475 2.42 -15.97 -20.86
N GLN A 476 3.41 -15.61 -20.04
CA GLN A 476 4.66 -15.03 -20.54
C GLN A 476 5.43 -15.98 -21.46
N ARG A 477 5.49 -17.27 -21.11
CA ARG A 477 6.10 -18.32 -21.93
C ARG A 477 5.31 -18.56 -23.21
N PHE A 478 3.98 -18.61 -23.13
CA PHE A 478 3.11 -18.88 -24.27
C PHE A 478 3.16 -17.75 -25.32
N TYR A 479 3.15 -16.49 -24.88
CA TYR A 479 3.23 -15.30 -25.73
C TYR A 479 4.66 -14.84 -26.02
N GLN A 480 5.66 -15.35 -25.30
CA GLN A 480 7.05 -14.88 -25.34
C GLN A 480 7.15 -13.34 -25.20
N GLY A 481 6.47 -12.78 -24.19
CA GLY A 481 6.51 -11.33 -23.91
C GLY A 481 5.82 -10.43 -24.94
N ALA A 482 4.95 -10.99 -25.78
CA ALA A 482 4.17 -10.24 -26.77
C ALA A 482 2.68 -10.12 -26.38
N ILE A 483 2.29 -10.37 -25.14
CA ILE A 483 0.90 -10.21 -24.71
C ILE A 483 0.52 -8.73 -24.68
N TYR A 484 -0.70 -8.42 -25.15
CA TYR A 484 -1.29 -7.10 -25.02
C TYR A 484 -2.74 -7.18 -24.48
N PRO A 485 -2.98 -6.77 -23.22
CA PRO A 485 -4.29 -6.98 -22.56
C PRO A 485 -5.50 -6.36 -23.27
N ASN A 486 -5.31 -5.24 -24.00
CA ASN A 486 -6.41 -4.55 -24.67
C ASN A 486 -6.81 -5.19 -26.03
N ARG A 487 -6.20 -6.31 -26.40
CA ARG A 487 -6.49 -7.06 -27.63
C ARG A 487 -7.13 -8.41 -27.28
N PRO A 488 -8.47 -8.51 -27.21
CA PRO A 488 -9.15 -9.75 -26.84
C PRO A 488 -8.91 -10.85 -27.86
N LEU A 489 -8.73 -12.07 -27.38
CA LEU A 489 -8.72 -13.27 -28.21
C LEU A 489 -10.15 -13.77 -28.47
N LEU A 490 -10.47 -14.09 -29.72
CA LEU A 490 -11.78 -14.63 -30.09
C LEU A 490 -11.72 -16.15 -30.14
N PHE A 491 -12.34 -16.82 -29.18
CA PHE A 491 -12.39 -18.28 -29.10
C PHE A 491 -13.69 -18.84 -29.68
N SER A 492 -13.57 -19.96 -30.38
CA SER A 492 -14.66 -20.81 -30.85
C SER A 492 -15.25 -21.66 -29.72
N GLU A 493 -16.54 -21.95 -29.80
CA GLU A 493 -17.21 -22.94 -28.94
C GLU A 493 -16.62 -24.35 -29.12
N SER A 494 -15.98 -24.62 -30.26
CA SER A 494 -15.34 -25.92 -30.53
C SER A 494 -14.10 -26.22 -29.69
N ALA A 495 -13.57 -25.25 -28.94
CA ALA A 495 -12.35 -25.41 -28.13
C ALA A 495 -12.47 -26.49 -27.03
N ILE A 496 -13.68 -26.79 -26.56
CA ILE A 496 -13.98 -27.79 -25.52
C ILE A 496 -14.43 -29.15 -26.05
N HIS A 497 -14.39 -29.34 -27.36
CA HIS A 497 -14.81 -30.59 -27.98
C HIS A 497 -13.60 -31.43 -28.38
N THR A 498 -13.74 -32.75 -28.26
CA THR A 498 -12.73 -33.68 -28.75
C THR A 498 -12.56 -33.48 -30.26
N PRO A 499 -11.33 -33.39 -30.80
CA PRO A 499 -11.11 -33.19 -32.22
C PRO A 499 -11.46 -34.45 -33.00
N ASP A 500 -12.04 -34.28 -34.19
CA ASP A 500 -12.38 -35.38 -35.09
C ASP A 500 -11.13 -36.18 -35.51
N ASP A 501 -10.01 -35.49 -35.78
CA ASP A 501 -8.71 -36.08 -36.03
C ASP A 501 -7.66 -35.49 -35.09
N ALA A 502 -7.29 -36.26 -34.07
CA ALA A 502 -6.26 -35.88 -33.11
C ALA A 502 -4.87 -35.68 -33.73
N LYS A 503 -4.52 -36.40 -34.80
CA LYS A 503 -3.22 -36.24 -35.46
C LYS A 503 -3.17 -34.94 -36.24
N GLN A 504 -4.24 -34.64 -36.99
CA GLN A 504 -4.35 -33.36 -37.70
C GLN A 504 -4.34 -32.19 -36.70
N CYS A 505 -5.10 -32.30 -35.62
CA CYS A 505 -5.14 -31.28 -34.56
C CYS A 505 -3.74 -31.00 -33.97
N ALA A 506 -2.95 -32.04 -33.69
CA ALA A 506 -1.57 -31.90 -33.23
C ALA A 506 -0.64 -31.26 -34.28
N GLN A 507 -0.82 -31.56 -35.57
CA GLN A 507 -0.06 -30.93 -36.65
C GLN A 507 -0.39 -29.44 -36.80
N GLU A 508 -1.67 -29.07 -36.66
CA GLU A 508 -2.12 -27.68 -36.70
C GLU A 508 -1.62 -26.88 -35.49
N LEU A 509 -1.62 -27.48 -34.30
CA LEU A 509 -0.99 -26.89 -33.11
C LEU A 509 0.48 -26.59 -33.39
N LYS A 510 1.22 -27.58 -33.88
CA LYS A 510 2.65 -27.44 -34.20
C LYS A 510 2.89 -26.30 -35.18
N SER A 511 2.14 -26.27 -36.28
CA SER A 511 2.22 -25.24 -37.32
C SER A 511 1.93 -23.85 -36.76
N SER A 512 0.90 -23.72 -35.92
CA SER A 512 0.55 -22.46 -35.26
C SER A 512 1.65 -21.99 -34.31
N ARG A 513 2.21 -22.89 -33.49
CA ARG A 513 3.33 -22.59 -32.57
C ARG A 513 4.58 -22.10 -33.32
N GLU A 514 5.00 -22.80 -34.37
CA GLU A 514 6.18 -22.41 -35.17
C GLU A 514 5.98 -21.06 -35.86
N LYS A 515 4.81 -20.83 -36.46
CA LYS A 515 4.47 -19.55 -37.10
C LYS A 515 4.39 -18.44 -36.06
N GLN A 516 3.76 -18.66 -34.91
CA GLN A 516 3.65 -17.68 -33.83
C GLN A 516 5.05 -17.19 -33.42
N LEU A 517 5.97 -18.10 -33.13
CA LEU A 517 7.34 -17.74 -32.75
C LEU A 517 8.08 -16.95 -33.85
N LYS A 518 7.88 -17.32 -35.12
CA LYS A 518 8.46 -16.62 -36.27
C LYS A 518 7.90 -15.19 -36.44
N TYR A 519 6.59 -15.01 -36.25
CA TYR A 519 5.92 -13.71 -36.44
C TYR A 519 6.04 -12.78 -35.23
N ARG A 520 6.45 -13.30 -34.06
CA ARG A 520 6.55 -12.58 -32.79
C ARG A 520 7.22 -11.21 -32.90
N VAL A 521 8.41 -11.13 -33.49
CA VAL A 521 9.19 -9.86 -33.55
C VAL A 521 8.45 -8.80 -34.34
N LYS A 522 7.86 -9.18 -35.49
CA LYS A 522 7.04 -8.29 -36.32
C LYS A 522 5.76 -7.87 -35.59
N TYR A 523 5.15 -8.78 -34.84
CA TYR A 523 3.97 -8.45 -34.05
C TYR A 523 4.29 -7.45 -32.93
N LYS A 524 5.41 -7.63 -32.22
CA LYS A 524 5.84 -6.70 -31.16
C LYS A 524 5.96 -5.26 -31.68
N SER A 525 6.56 -5.04 -32.85
CA SER A 525 6.63 -3.68 -33.42
C SER A 525 5.25 -3.05 -33.71
N PHE A 526 4.27 -3.85 -34.15
CA PHE A 526 2.91 -3.35 -34.34
C PHE A 526 2.18 -3.09 -33.01
N ILE A 527 2.45 -3.89 -31.98
CA ILE A 527 1.94 -3.64 -30.63
C ILE A 527 2.53 -2.38 -30.03
N ASP A 528 3.83 -2.13 -30.20
CA ASP A 528 4.48 -0.92 -29.71
C ASP A 528 3.89 0.34 -30.38
N GLU A 529 3.66 0.28 -31.70
CA GLU A 529 2.96 1.35 -32.44
C GLU A 529 1.50 1.51 -31.97
N PHE A 530 0.77 0.41 -31.77
CA PHE A 530 -0.60 0.44 -31.26
C PHE A 530 -0.68 1.04 -29.86
N ARG A 531 0.28 0.69 -28.97
CA ARG A 531 0.42 1.23 -27.61
C ARG A 531 0.67 2.74 -27.63
N GLU A 532 1.52 3.22 -28.55
CA GLU A 532 1.73 4.66 -28.74
C GLU A 532 0.42 5.39 -29.11
N PHE A 533 -0.39 4.79 -29.98
CA PHE A 533 -1.70 5.34 -30.33
C PHE A 533 -2.71 5.29 -29.18
N GLU A 534 -2.70 4.25 -28.34
CA GLU A 534 -3.52 4.22 -27.12
C GLU A 534 -3.10 5.29 -26.11
N SER A 535 -1.80 5.49 -25.89
CA SER A 535 -1.28 6.58 -25.06
C SER A 535 -1.74 7.95 -25.59
N LYS A 536 -1.70 8.17 -26.92
CA LYS A 536 -2.20 9.40 -27.53
C LYS A 536 -3.71 9.55 -27.41
N SER A 537 -4.48 8.46 -27.44
CA SER A 537 -5.93 8.52 -27.17
C SER A 537 -6.21 9.08 -25.77
N MET A 538 -5.41 8.71 -24.75
CA MET A 538 -5.57 9.25 -23.39
C MET A 538 -5.37 10.77 -23.39
N SER A 539 -4.29 11.25 -24.02
CA SER A 539 -4.04 12.69 -24.19
C SER A 539 -5.18 13.41 -24.90
N VAL A 540 -5.76 12.80 -25.94
CA VAL A 540 -6.92 13.36 -26.65
C VAL A 540 -8.15 13.44 -25.75
N THR A 541 -8.45 12.40 -24.97
CA THR A 541 -9.58 12.42 -24.03
C THR A 541 -9.42 13.49 -22.96
N MET A 542 -8.22 13.62 -22.38
CA MET A 542 -7.92 14.68 -21.41
C MET A 542 -8.11 16.07 -22.03
N ALA A 543 -7.62 16.29 -23.25
CA ALA A 543 -7.79 17.55 -23.97
C ALA A 543 -9.26 17.83 -24.35
N GLU A 544 -10.02 16.82 -24.75
CA GLU A 544 -11.45 16.93 -25.10
C GLU A 544 -12.25 17.48 -23.93
N VAL A 545 -12.05 16.90 -22.76
CA VAL A 545 -12.75 17.28 -21.53
C VAL A 545 -12.29 18.66 -21.05
N ALA A 546 -10.99 18.93 -21.10
CA ALA A 546 -10.45 20.24 -20.75
C ALA A 546 -11.00 21.37 -21.65
N VAL A 547 -11.07 21.16 -22.97
CA VAL A 547 -11.65 22.14 -23.89
C VAL A 547 -13.14 22.34 -23.63
N ARG A 548 -13.91 21.25 -23.44
CA ARG A 548 -15.35 21.31 -23.15
C ARG A 548 -15.66 22.04 -21.84
N ALA A 549 -14.84 21.82 -20.80
CA ALA A 549 -14.97 22.42 -19.47
C ALA A 549 -14.16 23.74 -19.30
N ARG A 550 -13.52 24.24 -20.37
CA ARG A 550 -12.71 25.48 -20.37
C ARG A 550 -11.55 25.48 -19.35
N LEU A 551 -10.97 24.31 -19.12
CA LEU A 551 -9.84 24.11 -18.20
C LEU A 551 -8.51 24.40 -18.89
N LYS A 552 -7.53 24.85 -18.09
CA LYS A 552 -6.13 24.96 -18.49
C LYS A 552 -5.34 23.85 -17.80
N LEU A 553 -4.81 22.93 -18.59
CA LEU A 553 -3.92 21.87 -18.12
C LEU A 553 -2.48 22.21 -18.47
N ASP A 554 -1.59 22.13 -17.47
CA ASP A 554 -0.14 22.30 -17.66
C ASP A 554 0.51 20.93 -17.81
N ILE A 555 0.61 20.46 -19.05
CA ILE A 555 1.20 19.16 -19.40
C ILE A 555 2.34 19.41 -20.39
N ASP A 556 3.54 18.95 -20.03
CA ASP A 556 4.74 19.12 -20.84
C ASP A 556 4.87 18.03 -21.92
N ASP A 557 3.85 17.90 -22.77
CA ASP A 557 3.85 17.01 -23.94
C ASP A 557 3.58 17.82 -25.22
N PRO A 558 4.48 17.80 -26.23
CA PRO A 558 4.28 18.49 -27.49
C PRO A 558 2.99 18.12 -28.21
N PHE A 559 2.59 16.83 -28.16
CA PHE A 559 1.36 16.38 -28.80
C PHE A 559 0.14 16.98 -28.09
N PHE A 560 0.06 16.88 -26.76
CA PHE A 560 -0.98 17.50 -25.95
C PHE A 560 -1.09 19.01 -26.18
N LYS A 561 0.04 19.74 -26.18
CA LYS A 561 0.09 21.20 -26.44
C LYS A 561 -0.45 21.59 -27.82
N SER A 562 -0.50 20.66 -28.77
CA SER A 562 -1.09 20.89 -30.10
C SER A 562 -2.62 20.92 -30.09
N LEU A 563 -3.27 20.29 -29.10
CA LEU A 563 -4.72 20.08 -28.96
C LEU A 563 -5.44 21.30 -28.36
N LYS A 564 -5.30 22.46 -29.00
CA LYS A 564 -5.70 23.76 -28.42
C LYS A 564 -7.20 24.08 -28.48
N ASN A 565 -7.98 23.36 -29.29
CA ASN A 565 -9.40 23.62 -29.48
C ASN A 565 -10.14 22.34 -29.89
N TYR A 566 -11.47 22.41 -29.92
CA TYR A 566 -12.35 21.26 -30.16
C TYR A 566 -12.08 20.60 -31.53
N ASP A 567 -11.91 21.39 -32.59
CA ASP A 567 -11.66 20.86 -33.93
C ASP A 567 -10.34 20.07 -34.01
N LYS A 568 -9.28 20.57 -33.37
CA LYS A 568 -7.99 19.86 -33.31
C LYS A 568 -8.09 18.57 -32.51
N VAL A 569 -8.83 18.58 -31.40
CA VAL A 569 -9.09 17.38 -30.60
C VAL A 569 -9.83 16.32 -31.42
N ILE A 570 -10.94 16.68 -32.06
CA ILE A 570 -11.75 15.73 -32.84
C ILE A 570 -10.98 15.19 -34.05
N ASN A 571 -10.22 16.05 -34.75
CA ASN A 571 -9.37 15.62 -35.86
C ASN A 571 -8.26 14.66 -35.39
N ALA A 572 -7.64 14.93 -34.24
CA ALA A 572 -6.66 14.03 -33.64
C ALA A 572 -7.29 12.68 -33.25
N LYS A 573 -8.48 12.71 -32.63
CA LYS A 573 -9.26 11.52 -32.25
C LYS A 573 -9.52 10.62 -33.47
N HIS A 574 -10.09 11.18 -34.54
CA HIS A 574 -10.36 10.43 -35.77
C HIS A 574 -9.08 9.95 -36.45
N GLY A 575 -8.00 10.74 -36.42
CA GLY A 575 -6.71 10.35 -36.97
C GLY A 575 -6.09 9.15 -36.24
N ILE A 576 -6.15 9.14 -34.91
CA ILE A 576 -5.66 8.04 -34.08
C ILE A 576 -6.46 6.76 -34.32
N GLU A 577 -7.79 6.86 -34.31
CA GLU A 577 -8.66 5.69 -34.55
C GLU A 577 -8.45 5.08 -35.94
N ARG A 578 -8.20 5.92 -36.96
CA ARG A 578 -7.83 5.44 -38.30
C ARG A 578 -6.52 4.65 -38.27
N LYS A 579 -5.48 5.19 -37.64
CA LYS A 579 -4.17 4.51 -37.54
C LYS A 579 -4.24 3.19 -36.77
N LYS A 580 -5.01 3.15 -35.67
CA LYS A 580 -5.30 1.88 -34.96
C LYS A 580 -6.01 0.86 -35.86
N SER A 581 -6.93 1.33 -36.72
CA SER A 581 -7.61 0.45 -37.67
C SER A 581 -6.68 -0.05 -38.78
N GLU A 582 -5.67 0.72 -39.18
CA GLU A 582 -4.68 0.34 -40.19
C GLU A 582 -3.76 -0.79 -39.69
N THR A 583 -3.37 -0.78 -38.42
CA THR A 583 -2.51 -1.83 -37.83
C THR A 583 -3.28 -3.10 -37.44
N ARG A 584 -4.61 -3.01 -37.28
CA ARG A 584 -5.50 -4.11 -36.85
C ARG A 584 -5.28 -5.41 -37.64
N GLY A 585 -5.24 -5.34 -38.97
CA GLY A 585 -5.11 -6.53 -39.81
C GLY A 585 -3.78 -7.26 -39.66
N GLU A 586 -2.69 -6.56 -39.34
CA GLU A 586 -1.40 -7.18 -39.05
C GLU A 586 -1.35 -7.79 -37.65
N LEU A 587 -2.01 -7.16 -36.68
CA LEU A 587 -2.14 -7.67 -35.31
C LEU A 587 -2.96 -8.98 -35.29
N GLU A 588 -4.10 -9.02 -35.98
CA GLU A 588 -5.00 -10.18 -36.03
C GLU A 588 -4.31 -11.45 -36.58
N LYS A 589 -3.29 -11.30 -37.44
CA LYS A 589 -2.52 -12.45 -37.98
C LYS A 589 -1.80 -13.23 -36.88
N TYR A 590 -1.18 -12.53 -35.94
CA TYR A 590 -0.49 -13.18 -34.82
C TYR A 590 -1.50 -13.71 -33.79
N GLU A 591 -2.51 -12.91 -33.47
CA GLU A 591 -3.55 -13.27 -32.49
C GLU A 591 -4.30 -14.53 -32.91
N THR A 592 -4.58 -14.70 -34.22
CA THR A 592 -5.19 -15.93 -34.77
C THR A 592 -4.27 -17.15 -34.57
N LEU A 593 -2.95 -17.00 -34.67
CA LEU A 593 -2.01 -18.09 -34.40
C LEU A 593 -2.00 -18.47 -32.92
N VAL A 594 -2.08 -17.49 -32.03
CA VAL A 594 -2.19 -17.71 -30.58
C VAL A 594 -3.49 -18.46 -30.25
N VAL A 595 -4.63 -17.98 -30.77
CA VAL A 595 -5.94 -18.63 -30.61
C VAL A 595 -5.88 -20.07 -31.11
N ASN A 596 -5.44 -20.29 -32.36
CA ASN A 596 -5.38 -21.63 -32.93
C ASN A 596 -4.47 -22.56 -32.12
N ARG A 597 -3.30 -22.10 -31.68
CA ARG A 597 -2.40 -22.89 -30.84
C ARG A 597 -3.08 -23.30 -29.54
N LEU A 598 -3.71 -22.34 -28.86
CA LEU A 598 -4.38 -22.57 -27.58
C LEU A 598 -5.60 -23.49 -27.74
N GLU A 599 -6.50 -23.19 -28.70
CA GLU A 599 -7.68 -24.01 -28.98
C GLU A 599 -7.32 -25.46 -29.32
N ARG A 600 -6.34 -25.69 -30.19
CA ARG A 600 -5.89 -27.04 -30.52
C ARG A 600 -5.32 -27.77 -29.30
N GLY A 601 -4.65 -27.04 -28.39
CA GLY A 601 -4.18 -27.58 -27.13
C GLY A 601 -5.33 -28.03 -26.23
N LEU A 602 -6.36 -27.21 -26.09
CA LEU A 602 -7.56 -27.52 -25.31
C LEU A 602 -8.39 -28.66 -25.92
N GLN A 603 -8.48 -28.74 -27.25
CA GLN A 603 -9.13 -29.87 -27.93
C GLN A 603 -8.36 -31.17 -27.70
N LEU A 604 -7.03 -31.14 -27.84
CA LEU A 604 -6.19 -32.32 -27.60
C LEU A 604 -6.22 -32.77 -26.14
N PHE A 605 -6.45 -31.85 -25.19
CA PHE A 605 -6.70 -32.23 -23.80
C PHE A 605 -7.86 -33.22 -23.70
N HIS A 606 -8.96 -33.06 -24.45
CA HIS A 606 -10.10 -33.99 -24.41
C HIS A 606 -9.86 -35.36 -25.07
N VAL A 607 -8.68 -35.62 -25.64
CA VAL A 607 -8.34 -36.94 -26.17
C VAL A 607 -8.03 -37.88 -24.99
N PRO A 608 -8.68 -39.05 -24.85
CA PRO A 608 -8.54 -39.91 -23.66
C PRO A 608 -7.09 -40.30 -23.32
N LYS A 609 -6.24 -40.50 -24.34
CA LYS A 609 -4.81 -40.81 -24.17
C LYS A 609 -4.00 -39.65 -23.59
N VAL A 610 -4.42 -38.42 -23.86
CA VAL A 610 -3.79 -37.19 -23.35
C VAL A 610 -4.28 -36.94 -21.92
N GLN A 611 -5.60 -37.01 -21.67
CA GLN A 611 -6.17 -36.88 -20.32
C GLN A 611 -5.53 -37.84 -19.32
N ALA A 612 -5.31 -39.10 -19.71
CA ALA A 612 -4.72 -40.11 -18.83
C ALA A 612 -3.29 -39.78 -18.35
N GLN A 613 -2.61 -38.83 -19.01
CA GLN A 613 -1.23 -38.42 -18.69
C GLN A 613 -1.15 -37.05 -18.00
N ILE A 614 -2.27 -36.32 -17.93
CA ILE A 614 -2.33 -35.00 -17.28
C ILE A 614 -2.74 -35.18 -15.82
N ALA A 615 -1.93 -34.65 -14.91
CA ALA A 615 -2.27 -34.59 -13.49
C ALA A 615 -3.55 -33.77 -13.30
N ASP A 616 -4.42 -34.21 -12.39
CA ASP A 616 -5.69 -33.54 -12.09
C ASP A 616 -6.61 -33.34 -13.30
N ALA A 617 -6.52 -34.19 -14.33
CA ALA A 617 -7.37 -34.09 -15.54
C ALA A 617 -8.88 -34.01 -15.24
N ALA A 618 -9.36 -34.69 -14.19
CA ALA A 618 -10.77 -34.61 -13.78
C ALA A 618 -11.17 -33.21 -13.24
N LEU A 619 -10.24 -32.49 -12.59
CA LEU A 619 -10.46 -31.11 -12.17
C LEU A 619 -10.47 -30.18 -13.38
N TRP A 620 -9.53 -30.36 -14.31
CA TRP A 620 -9.51 -29.62 -15.56
C TRP A 620 -10.79 -29.80 -16.39
N GLU A 621 -11.25 -31.04 -16.55
CA GLU A 621 -12.48 -31.35 -17.31
C GLU A 621 -13.70 -30.66 -16.70
N ARG A 622 -13.78 -30.58 -15.36
CA ARG A 622 -14.84 -29.88 -14.66
C ARG A 622 -14.77 -28.36 -14.83
N ASP A 623 -13.58 -27.77 -14.72
CA ASP A 623 -13.40 -26.32 -14.62
C ASP A 623 -13.27 -25.61 -15.99
N LEU A 624 -12.83 -26.34 -17.02
CA LEU A 624 -12.54 -25.77 -18.34
C LEU A 624 -13.74 -25.05 -19.01
N PRO A 625 -14.99 -25.57 -18.95
CA PRO A 625 -16.15 -24.86 -19.49
C PRO A 625 -16.41 -23.52 -18.82
N ASP A 626 -16.31 -23.47 -17.48
CA ASP A 626 -16.53 -22.25 -16.68
C ASP A 626 -15.43 -21.21 -16.96
N LEU A 627 -14.17 -21.66 -17.07
CA LEU A 627 -13.03 -20.81 -17.45
C LEU A 627 -13.23 -20.19 -18.85
N LEU A 628 -13.56 -21.00 -19.85
CA LEU A 628 -13.76 -20.48 -21.22
C LEU A 628 -14.96 -19.54 -21.32
N LEU A 629 -16.05 -19.83 -20.61
CA LEU A 629 -17.21 -18.94 -20.55
C LEU A 629 -16.82 -17.58 -19.94
N ALA A 630 -16.04 -17.57 -18.85
CA ALA A 630 -15.54 -16.35 -18.24
C ALA A 630 -14.58 -15.58 -19.17
N LEU A 631 -13.69 -16.27 -19.89
CA LEU A 631 -12.77 -15.66 -20.84
C LEU A 631 -13.51 -15.02 -22.01
N GLN A 632 -14.45 -15.74 -22.63
CA GLN A 632 -15.26 -15.22 -23.73
C GLN A 632 -16.11 -14.03 -23.28
N ALA A 633 -16.72 -14.12 -22.10
CA ALA A 633 -17.53 -13.03 -21.54
C ALA A 633 -16.67 -11.78 -21.30
N THR A 634 -15.49 -11.91 -20.71
CA THR A 634 -14.56 -10.80 -20.49
C THR A 634 -13.99 -10.24 -21.80
N ASN A 635 -13.53 -11.09 -22.72
CA ASN A 635 -13.05 -10.69 -24.04
C ASN A 635 -14.11 -9.89 -24.83
N SER A 636 -15.38 -10.28 -24.75
CA SER A 636 -16.47 -9.55 -25.40
C SER A 636 -16.69 -8.13 -24.87
N GLN A 637 -16.16 -7.81 -23.69
CA GLN A 637 -16.31 -6.50 -23.04
C GLN A 637 -15.01 -5.68 -23.01
N ILE A 638 -13.85 -6.18 -23.47
CA ILE A 638 -12.57 -5.44 -23.37
C ILE A 638 -12.65 -4.04 -23.99
N SER A 639 -13.26 -3.88 -25.17
CA SER A 639 -13.40 -2.55 -25.77
C SER A 639 -14.25 -1.59 -24.92
N ARG A 640 -15.29 -2.10 -24.26
CA ARG A 640 -16.14 -1.33 -23.35
C ARG A 640 -15.46 -1.04 -22.01
N LEU A 641 -14.66 -1.98 -21.51
CA LEU A 641 -13.82 -1.78 -20.33
C LEU A 641 -12.78 -0.68 -20.61
N TRP A 642 -12.18 -0.68 -21.79
CA TRP A 642 -11.27 0.38 -22.20
C TRP A 642 -11.99 1.73 -22.29
N GLU A 643 -13.18 1.79 -22.87
CA GLU A 643 -14.01 3.01 -22.88
C GLU A 643 -14.34 3.49 -21.44
N LEU A 644 -14.62 2.56 -20.52
CA LEU A 644 -14.84 2.89 -19.11
C LEU A 644 -13.59 3.47 -18.44
N HIS A 645 -12.41 2.92 -18.74
CA HIS A 645 -11.12 3.46 -18.29
C HIS A 645 -10.89 4.88 -18.84
N MET A 646 -11.17 5.10 -20.13
CA MET A 646 -11.06 6.43 -20.75
C MET A 646 -12.01 7.45 -20.11
N ASN A 647 -13.25 7.06 -19.78
CA ASN A 647 -14.19 7.90 -19.04
C ASN A 647 -13.70 8.18 -17.60
N SER A 648 -13.03 7.22 -16.98
CA SER A 648 -12.43 7.39 -15.65
C SER A 648 -11.31 8.45 -15.70
N VAL A 649 -10.43 8.39 -16.72
CA VAL A 649 -9.39 9.41 -16.96
C VAL A 649 -10.01 10.80 -17.17
N ALA A 650 -11.09 10.89 -17.95
CA ALA A 650 -11.84 12.13 -18.14
C ALA A 650 -12.35 12.71 -16.82
N LEU A 651 -13.00 11.88 -15.99
CA LEU A 651 -13.55 12.33 -14.72
C LEU A 651 -12.46 12.65 -13.70
N GLN A 652 -11.34 11.93 -13.66
CA GLN A 652 -10.17 12.27 -12.84
C GLN A 652 -9.65 13.67 -13.16
N VAL A 653 -9.55 14.04 -14.44
CA VAL A 653 -9.13 15.39 -14.84
C VAL A 653 -10.08 16.44 -14.31
N LEU A 654 -11.39 16.21 -14.44
CA LEU A 654 -12.41 17.14 -13.92
C LEU A 654 -12.29 17.26 -12.40
N LEU A 655 -12.26 16.14 -11.68
CA LEU A 655 -12.23 16.11 -10.23
C LEU A 655 -11.06 16.88 -9.60
N ARG A 656 -9.93 17.02 -10.30
CA ARG A 656 -8.82 17.88 -9.86
C ARG A 656 -9.20 19.35 -9.69
N PHE A 657 -10.22 19.83 -10.41
CA PHE A 657 -10.72 21.21 -10.37
C PHE A 657 -12.08 21.33 -9.68
N PHE A 658 -12.60 20.24 -9.10
CA PHE A 658 -13.96 20.21 -8.56
C PHE A 658 -14.17 21.24 -7.45
N ASP A 659 -13.22 21.35 -6.51
CA ASP A 659 -13.34 22.29 -5.39
C ASP A 659 -13.38 23.75 -5.85
N ASP A 660 -12.68 24.08 -6.92
CA ASP A 660 -12.57 25.44 -7.45
C ASP A 660 -13.74 25.82 -8.37
N LEU A 661 -14.32 24.84 -9.10
CA LEU A 661 -15.26 25.08 -10.19
C LEU A 661 -16.66 24.48 -9.97
N ARG A 662 -16.97 23.92 -8.79
CA ARG A 662 -18.30 23.33 -8.50
C ARG A 662 -19.50 24.27 -8.61
N THR A 663 -19.28 25.57 -8.75
CA THR A 663 -20.35 26.57 -8.98
C THR A 663 -20.40 27.07 -10.44
N ASP A 664 -19.49 26.63 -11.31
CA ASP A 664 -19.51 26.98 -12.74
C ASP A 664 -20.47 26.04 -13.49
N ASP A 665 -21.54 26.60 -14.05
CA ASP A 665 -22.60 25.85 -14.72
C ASP A 665 -22.06 25.00 -15.88
N LYS A 666 -21.09 25.52 -16.66
CA LYS A 666 -20.57 24.82 -17.83
C LYS A 666 -19.67 23.66 -17.42
N TYR A 667 -18.84 23.86 -16.41
CA TYR A 667 -18.04 22.80 -15.80
C TYR A 667 -18.95 21.70 -15.24
N CYS A 668 -19.98 22.08 -14.46
CA CYS A 668 -20.93 21.12 -13.88
C CYS A 668 -21.69 20.34 -14.96
N GLU A 669 -22.12 20.98 -16.05
CA GLU A 669 -22.74 20.30 -17.21
C GLU A 669 -21.82 19.22 -17.80
N VAL A 670 -20.51 19.51 -17.92
CA VAL A 670 -19.54 18.54 -18.43
C VAL A 670 -19.32 17.40 -17.44
N VAL A 671 -19.19 17.69 -16.14
CA VAL A 671 -19.07 16.66 -15.09
C VAL A 671 -20.27 15.72 -15.11
N LEU A 672 -21.49 16.26 -15.09
CA LEU A 672 -22.72 15.46 -15.14
C LEU A 672 -22.79 14.61 -16.41
N SER A 673 -22.44 15.19 -17.56
CA SER A 673 -22.42 14.44 -18.83
C SER A 673 -21.42 13.28 -18.82
N GLU A 674 -20.22 13.44 -18.23
CA GLU A 674 -19.26 12.33 -18.13
C GLU A 674 -19.69 11.29 -17.08
N MET A 675 -20.32 11.73 -15.97
CA MET A 675 -20.90 10.82 -14.98
C MET A 675 -22.00 9.95 -15.59
N GLU A 676 -22.93 10.53 -16.36
CA GLU A 676 -24.02 9.78 -17.02
C GLU A 676 -23.48 8.71 -17.98
N LYS A 677 -22.47 9.05 -18.80
CA LYS A 677 -21.81 8.09 -19.71
C LYS A 677 -21.15 6.96 -18.92
N MET A 678 -20.43 7.30 -17.86
CA MET A 678 -19.72 6.33 -17.03
C MET A 678 -20.69 5.41 -16.30
N GLU A 679 -21.76 5.94 -15.72
CA GLU A 679 -22.81 5.17 -15.05
C GLU A 679 -23.51 4.22 -16.03
N ALA A 680 -23.87 4.68 -17.22
CA ALA A 680 -24.51 3.84 -18.23
C ALA A 680 -23.61 2.66 -18.64
N LEU A 681 -22.33 2.92 -18.85
CA LEU A 681 -21.35 1.91 -19.24
C LEU A 681 -21.06 0.93 -18.10
N LEU A 682 -20.86 1.44 -16.88
CA LEU A 682 -20.67 0.66 -15.65
C LEU A 682 -21.84 -0.32 -15.45
N ASN A 683 -23.08 0.18 -15.50
CA ASN A 683 -24.29 -0.63 -15.37
C ASN A 683 -24.41 -1.67 -16.50
N SER A 684 -24.07 -1.29 -17.74
CA SER A 684 -24.15 -2.21 -18.88
C SER A 684 -23.17 -3.38 -18.73
N ILE A 685 -21.93 -3.10 -18.34
CA ILE A 685 -20.89 -4.12 -18.10
C ILE A 685 -21.28 -4.97 -16.90
N TYR A 686 -21.63 -4.36 -15.77
CA TYR A 686 -22.03 -5.09 -14.55
C TYR A 686 -23.17 -6.08 -14.81
N ASN A 687 -24.22 -5.64 -15.50
CA ASN A 687 -25.38 -6.50 -15.80
C ASN A 687 -25.04 -7.69 -16.71
N ARG A 688 -24.01 -7.59 -17.56
CA ARG A 688 -23.54 -8.71 -18.39
C ARG A 688 -22.97 -9.85 -17.53
N PHE A 689 -22.32 -9.53 -16.42
CA PHE A 689 -21.67 -10.49 -15.53
C PHE A 689 -22.55 -10.96 -14.35
N LYS A 690 -23.72 -10.34 -14.16
CA LYS A 690 -24.63 -10.60 -13.02
C LYS A 690 -25.16 -12.02 -12.92
N ARG A 691 -25.08 -12.82 -13.99
CA ARG A 691 -25.54 -14.22 -14.02
C ARG A 691 -24.42 -15.23 -14.25
N LEU A 692 -23.19 -14.76 -14.45
CA LEU A 692 -22.04 -15.61 -14.68
C LEU A 692 -21.39 -15.88 -13.33
N LEU A 693 -21.24 -17.15 -12.97
CA LEU A 693 -20.55 -17.52 -11.74
C LEU A 693 -19.07 -17.21 -11.86
N TYR A 694 -18.47 -16.78 -10.76
CA TYR A 694 -17.03 -16.61 -10.67
C TYR A 694 -16.36 -18.00 -10.82
N PRO A 695 -15.43 -18.19 -11.77
CA PRO A 695 -14.91 -19.52 -12.12
C PRO A 695 -13.84 -20.02 -11.14
N PHE A 696 -13.40 -19.17 -10.21
CA PHE A 696 -12.43 -19.53 -9.19
C PHE A 696 -13.07 -19.75 -7.83
N GLU A 697 -12.30 -20.40 -6.99
CA GLU A 697 -12.66 -20.76 -5.64
C GLU A 697 -12.77 -19.48 -4.77
N HIS A 698 -13.93 -19.26 -4.13
CA HIS A 698 -14.25 -18.06 -3.35
C HIS A 698 -15.01 -18.44 -2.07
N SER A 699 -14.97 -17.60 -1.03
CA SER A 699 -15.67 -17.88 0.24
C SER A 699 -17.19 -18.06 0.07
N ARG A 700 -17.77 -17.28 -0.83
CA ARG A 700 -19.14 -17.42 -1.35
C ARG A 700 -19.14 -18.27 -2.62
N VAL A 701 -19.71 -19.48 -2.55
CA VAL A 701 -19.76 -20.45 -3.67
C VAL A 701 -20.62 -19.99 -4.85
N ASP A 702 -21.59 -19.12 -4.59
CA ASP A 702 -22.57 -18.59 -5.53
C ASP A 702 -22.24 -17.17 -6.02
N ILE A 703 -21.06 -16.65 -5.70
CA ILE A 703 -20.67 -15.31 -6.14
C ILE A 703 -20.61 -15.24 -7.66
N THR A 704 -21.18 -14.17 -8.20
CA THR A 704 -21.14 -13.89 -9.64
C THR A 704 -19.90 -13.08 -9.98
N ILE A 705 -19.46 -13.10 -11.24
CA ILE A 705 -18.34 -12.27 -11.71
C ILE A 705 -18.64 -10.78 -11.44
N ALA A 706 -19.90 -10.34 -11.55
CA ALA A 706 -20.29 -8.96 -11.25
C ALA A 706 -20.07 -8.62 -9.76
N GLU A 707 -20.55 -9.48 -8.86
CA GLU A 707 -20.41 -9.26 -7.41
C GLU A 707 -18.96 -9.37 -6.93
N PHE A 708 -18.16 -10.22 -7.57
CA PHE A 708 -16.72 -10.28 -7.34
C PHE A 708 -16.03 -8.99 -7.80
N ALA A 709 -16.36 -8.52 -9.00
CA ALA A 709 -15.69 -7.35 -9.58
C ALA A 709 -16.12 -6.02 -8.94
N LEU A 710 -17.36 -5.93 -8.46
CA LEU A 710 -17.88 -4.75 -7.78
C LEU A 710 -19.00 -5.14 -6.81
N ALA A 711 -18.78 -4.97 -5.50
CA ALA A 711 -19.75 -5.42 -4.49
C ALA A 711 -21.11 -4.68 -4.58
N ARG A 712 -21.09 -3.39 -4.93
CA ARG A 712 -22.29 -2.58 -5.15
C ARG A 712 -22.01 -1.48 -6.15
N ILE A 713 -23.01 -1.16 -6.97
CA ILE A 713 -22.99 0.04 -7.79
C ILE A 713 -23.33 1.23 -6.88
N PRO A 714 -22.49 2.28 -6.82
CA PRO A 714 -22.76 3.45 -6.00
C PRO A 714 -23.95 4.26 -6.53
N GLU A 715 -24.51 5.13 -5.70
CA GLU A 715 -25.51 6.10 -6.16
C GLU A 715 -24.84 7.15 -7.05
N SER A 716 -25.49 7.53 -8.15
CA SER A 716 -24.90 8.35 -9.21
C SER A 716 -24.68 9.82 -8.87
N ASN A 717 -24.98 10.25 -7.65
CA ASN A 717 -24.83 11.64 -7.22
C ASN A 717 -23.41 11.99 -6.74
N ASN A 718 -22.53 11.00 -6.52
CA ASN A 718 -21.17 11.22 -6.07
C ASN A 718 -20.15 10.83 -7.15
N PRO A 719 -19.48 11.80 -7.81
CA PRO A 719 -18.52 11.51 -8.88
C PRO A 719 -17.31 10.71 -8.41
N ALA A 720 -16.87 10.89 -7.16
CA ALA A 720 -15.71 10.18 -6.62
C ALA A 720 -16.02 8.70 -6.35
N GLU A 721 -17.22 8.40 -5.82
CA GLU A 721 -17.66 7.01 -5.64
C GLU A 721 -17.87 6.30 -6.99
N LEU A 722 -18.48 6.99 -7.96
CA LEU A 722 -18.67 6.45 -9.30
C LEU A 722 -17.33 6.14 -9.99
N LEU A 723 -16.35 7.05 -9.86
CA LEU A 723 -14.99 6.84 -10.35
C LEU A 723 -14.35 5.60 -9.72
N GLY A 724 -14.36 5.52 -8.38
CA GLY A 724 -13.79 4.36 -7.68
C GLY A 724 -14.47 3.04 -8.05
N ALA A 725 -15.78 3.04 -8.29
CA ALA A 725 -16.50 1.86 -8.75
C ALA A 725 -16.15 1.45 -10.19
N ALA A 726 -15.94 2.43 -11.09
CA ALA A 726 -15.53 2.19 -12.46
C ALA A 726 -14.11 1.61 -12.55
N GLU A 727 -13.18 2.17 -11.79
CA GLU A 727 -11.80 1.67 -11.68
C GLU A 727 -11.77 0.26 -11.09
N ALA A 728 -12.48 0.02 -9.98
CA ALA A 728 -12.54 -1.31 -9.36
C ALA A 728 -13.11 -2.38 -10.29
N LEU A 729 -14.20 -2.05 -11.03
CA LEU A 729 -14.78 -2.96 -12.02
C LEU A 729 -13.80 -3.25 -13.16
N PHE A 730 -13.13 -2.21 -13.68
CA PHE A 730 -12.14 -2.34 -14.74
C PHE A 730 -10.98 -3.25 -14.33
N GLU A 731 -10.33 -2.95 -13.20
CA GLU A 731 -9.18 -3.70 -12.69
C GLU A 731 -9.56 -5.16 -12.43
N SER A 732 -10.69 -5.40 -11.75
CA SER A 732 -11.13 -6.75 -11.39
C SER A 732 -11.43 -7.62 -12.61
N LEU A 733 -12.08 -7.07 -13.64
CA LEU A 733 -12.41 -7.82 -14.87
C LEU A 733 -11.19 -8.04 -15.76
N MET A 734 -10.26 -7.08 -15.85
CA MET A 734 -8.99 -7.25 -16.56
C MET A 734 -8.10 -8.29 -15.86
N ALA A 735 -8.02 -8.27 -14.53
CA ALA A 735 -7.31 -9.26 -13.74
C ALA A 735 -7.93 -10.66 -13.88
N LEU A 736 -9.26 -10.76 -13.85
CA LEU A 736 -9.97 -12.02 -14.11
C LEU A 736 -9.64 -12.58 -15.49
N ASN A 737 -9.70 -11.74 -16.53
CA ASN A 737 -9.37 -12.13 -17.90
C ASN A 737 -7.96 -12.73 -17.99
N HIS A 738 -6.96 -12.02 -17.44
CA HIS A 738 -5.57 -12.46 -17.43
C HIS A 738 -5.37 -13.76 -16.65
N ARG A 739 -6.02 -13.89 -15.49
CA ARG A 739 -5.93 -15.11 -14.65
C ARG A 739 -6.52 -16.33 -15.34
N VAL A 740 -7.67 -16.17 -15.99
CA VAL A 740 -8.30 -17.26 -16.77
C VAL A 740 -7.41 -17.64 -17.95
N LEU A 741 -6.90 -16.66 -18.70
CA LEU A 741 -5.97 -16.90 -19.81
C LEU A 741 -4.74 -17.69 -19.35
N GLY A 742 -4.14 -17.33 -18.22
CA GLY A 742 -2.99 -18.04 -17.66
C GLY A 742 -3.25 -19.50 -17.32
N ARG A 743 -4.43 -19.82 -16.78
CA ARG A 743 -4.83 -21.21 -16.55
C ARG A 743 -4.95 -22.00 -17.85
N LEU A 744 -5.55 -21.42 -18.89
CA LEU A 744 -5.67 -22.08 -20.19
C LEU A 744 -4.32 -22.28 -20.86
N CYS A 745 -3.44 -21.27 -20.82
CA CYS A 745 -2.06 -21.38 -21.31
C CYS A 745 -1.29 -22.50 -20.59
N LEU A 746 -1.43 -22.61 -19.26
CA LEU A 746 -0.79 -23.67 -18.48
C LEU A 746 -1.24 -25.07 -18.92
N LEU A 747 -2.55 -25.28 -19.13
CA LEU A 747 -3.06 -26.56 -19.64
C LEU A 747 -2.53 -26.85 -21.06
N ALA A 748 -2.53 -25.86 -21.94
CA ALA A 748 -1.99 -26.01 -23.29
C ALA A 748 -0.48 -26.35 -23.29
N GLU A 749 0.32 -25.73 -22.42
CA GLU A 749 1.74 -26.08 -22.25
C GLU A 749 1.93 -27.53 -21.79
N GLN A 750 1.09 -28.03 -20.88
CA GLN A 750 1.12 -29.44 -20.47
C GLN A 750 0.82 -30.38 -21.63
N VAL A 751 -0.19 -30.06 -22.45
CA VAL A 751 -0.53 -30.83 -23.66
C VAL A 751 0.62 -30.79 -24.67
N GLU A 752 1.23 -29.62 -24.89
CA GLU A 752 2.39 -29.47 -25.79
C GLU A 752 3.59 -30.31 -25.34
N THR A 753 3.83 -30.38 -24.03
CA THR A 753 4.90 -31.21 -23.46
C THR A 753 4.66 -32.69 -23.76
N LEU A 754 3.42 -33.17 -23.68
CA LEU A 754 3.05 -34.54 -24.04
C LEU A 754 3.19 -34.84 -25.53
N LEU A 755 3.12 -33.82 -26.39
CA LEU A 755 3.40 -33.94 -27.82
C LEU A 755 4.91 -33.90 -28.15
N GLY A 756 5.77 -33.75 -27.14
CA GLY A 756 7.23 -33.75 -27.27
C GLY A 756 7.83 -32.37 -27.54
N PHE A 757 7.09 -31.28 -27.30
CA PHE A 757 7.65 -29.94 -27.37
C PHE A 757 8.25 -29.51 -26.03
N GLU A 758 9.41 -28.86 -26.07
CA GLU A 758 9.99 -28.24 -24.88
C GLU A 758 9.13 -27.06 -24.40
N VAL A 759 9.10 -26.83 -23.09
CA VAL A 759 8.49 -25.63 -22.53
C VAL A 759 9.34 -24.43 -22.95
N LEU A 760 8.69 -23.37 -23.46
CA LEU A 760 9.40 -22.17 -23.89
C LEU A 760 10.03 -21.46 -22.68
N PRO A 761 11.18 -20.79 -22.83
CA PRO A 761 11.80 -20.07 -21.72
C PRO A 761 10.89 -18.94 -21.21
N GLU A 762 10.99 -18.64 -19.91
CA GLU A 762 10.36 -17.44 -19.35
C GLU A 762 10.93 -16.21 -20.05
N TYR A 763 10.04 -15.33 -20.53
CA TYR A 763 10.47 -14.12 -21.20
C TYR A 763 11.00 -13.13 -20.16
N GLN A 764 12.30 -12.87 -20.18
CA GLN A 764 12.91 -11.74 -19.50
C GLN A 764 12.94 -10.59 -20.50
N GLU A 765 12.20 -9.52 -20.22
CA GLU A 765 12.37 -8.29 -20.96
C GLU A 765 13.78 -7.78 -20.64
N ALA A 766 14.66 -7.71 -21.63
CA ALA A 766 15.96 -7.08 -21.43
C ALA A 766 15.67 -5.65 -20.93
N ASP A 767 16.29 -5.28 -19.81
CA ASP A 767 16.13 -3.95 -19.21
C ASP A 767 16.18 -2.91 -20.32
N SER A 768 15.12 -2.11 -20.42
CA SER A 768 15.01 -1.00 -21.39
C SER A 768 16.12 0.04 -21.26
N ASP A 769 17.00 -0.10 -20.26
CA ASP A 769 18.14 0.76 -20.00
C ASP A 769 19.38 0.42 -20.86
N GLU A 770 19.45 -0.75 -21.53
CA GLU A 770 20.59 -1.11 -22.41
C GLU A 770 20.42 -0.70 -23.89
N LEU A 771 19.33 -0.03 -24.26
CA LEU A 771 19.11 0.49 -25.62
C LEU A 771 19.43 2.00 -25.79
N GLU A 772 19.96 2.66 -24.75
CA GLU A 772 20.50 4.03 -24.81
C GLU A 772 22.04 4.11 -24.64
N SER A 773 22.79 3.08 -25.05
CA SER A 773 24.26 3.17 -25.20
C SER A 773 24.70 3.35 -26.65
#